data_AF-A0A9W8I8C7-F1
#
_entry.id   AF-A0A9W8I8C7-F1
#
_cell.length_a   1.000
_cell.length_b   1.000
_cell.length_c   1.000
_cell.angle_alpha   90.00
_cell.angle_beta   90.00
_cell.angle_gamma   90.00
#
_symmetry.space_group_name_H-M   'P 1'
#
loop_
_entity.id
_entity.type
_entity.pdbx_description
1 polymer ?
#
loop_
_entity_poly.entity_id
_entity_poly.type
_entity_poly.pdbx_seq_one_letter_code
_entity_poly.pdbx_strand_id
1 'polypeptide(L)'
;MHPATPEAELPLSPNISANEPQPLNHALAELSLDITEFDDLDEAKSKRGCQTHMESRADFHTNPRSLALANMQLNSWRLSNRIHTVDMLMVVCVDLHSKKYQSGHQHRQAILEAWTDLSQTTSSAEKSAALGSSLVKQFAQQLLADIGSKPLIDCDEFRLERHCLEARIKAHDQRMLFYYNGHGVPCPTSDGSFWVFRKHPYGARHLGHSHFTPIAPTTLSSYIGSPGLFIWDCSQAAAIVHGFDRITNLRNIEIARVRSLIKAANISLPSEKLTNEHIAAICTRVAALATAQASIPSRDNLVTSTGLSINPELIKLTLQPSMYHEDIHFAACQKHQMLPTNPELPADLFTACLTTPVEAAVRFWIQRNPHISKVTLDMCGKIPGNLNERNTPLGELNWIITTICDTIAWCLLPRELFCKLFRQDAVVATLYRNYLLADRIMRHYGVQPLCSPSIPATHNHTLWDSLDYEIDVCLQQLPRLLEEAEWDKQRKNKMRRDEEERRLRANRRQKRMSFCSSSSDITSVLENINPLKLSGTPKIKLEIAKTFNTWKSRDRPNIEIYNKPDDSRSDSSSDSDGANNIDRWQYRYKRNAGYIASMFFVNQLNAFDIWLQHTAVTISQYTLTSSCVDFPPSLSTNILECLEQPQQLPIVLQLLLSQKYRLGALMLLYRFISLGPWAVDLALHVGFFPYMIRLLASRTVEIQELVILIWARLIAVDPSLSEDLLKGSGIDSFIAYLSRNAQVKPLEVDEKSRLTDSIVAAATFVLTMTCRHNSEAQKAMQEKYLLHNLLAYLAQPDSGTCEKTTSQVWIIMCLAELWKLNYIIKGQAITFASWVAQNMELTRNSDNPSLSPRINIKNSFQKLYMEMVNDGSSTSSLAVFDAQDLLIQMAFHRVPSVRTAAIYAMGTLVEELTQLGDGPGVLTIVRKTERQIYAILLQATADGSPMVRCEVARVISSAVFASYMPQAIEAVSRTVSEELREHWRTPATTASANDAMQDLITKLWKAMLKLSTDAHPDVSLFAQETCDKLFQCYAHSQQFFANEPSLDQALHKLELAGGQQPILKLGSATSIGDALLGHPPTASSHSNAPSINNSRNSVA
;
A
#
# COMPACT_ATOMS: atom_id res chain seq x y z
N MET A 1 4.96 -60.28 7.70
CA MET A 1 3.69 -61.02 7.70
C MET A 1 2.70 -60.24 6.86
N HIS A 2 2.34 -60.77 5.70
CA HIS A 2 1.27 -60.31 4.78
C HIS A 2 0.21 -61.43 4.74
N PRO A 3 -0.98 -61.30 4.08
CA PRO A 3 -1.65 -60.13 3.48
C PRO A 3 -3.18 -60.08 3.78
N ALA A 4 -3.89 -59.02 3.32
CA ALA A 4 -5.23 -59.13 2.69
C ALA A 4 -5.71 -57.76 2.15
N THR A 5 -5.80 -57.65 0.83
CA THR A 5 -6.72 -56.78 0.08
C THR A 5 -8.09 -57.50 -0.06
N PRO A 6 -9.18 -56.82 -0.48
CA PRO A 6 -9.47 -56.69 -1.91
C PRO A 6 -10.08 -55.35 -2.35
N GLU A 7 -10.04 -55.18 -3.66
CA GLU A 7 -10.41 -54.04 -4.52
C GLU A 7 -11.92 -53.75 -4.58
N ALA A 8 -12.25 -52.48 -4.87
CA ALA A 8 -13.41 -52.12 -5.66
C ALA A 8 -13.03 -50.96 -6.59
N GLU A 9 -13.10 -51.25 -7.89
CA GLU A 9 -12.81 -50.38 -9.02
C GLU A 9 -13.72 -49.14 -9.05
N LEU A 10 -13.15 -47.97 -9.33
CA LEU A 10 -13.89 -46.79 -9.79
C LEU A 10 -13.23 -46.25 -11.07
N PRO A 11 -14.03 -45.80 -12.05
CA PRO A 11 -13.64 -45.78 -13.46
C PRO A 11 -12.66 -44.66 -13.82
N LEU A 12 -11.86 -45.00 -14.82
CA LEU A 12 -10.97 -44.16 -15.61
C LEU A 12 -11.56 -42.75 -15.90
N SER A 13 -10.79 -41.75 -15.49
CA SER A 13 -10.55 -40.45 -16.15
C SER A 13 -11.48 -40.03 -17.30
N PRO A 14 -12.18 -38.88 -17.22
CA PRO A 14 -12.34 -38.06 -18.40
C PRO A 14 -11.01 -37.34 -18.66
N ASN A 15 -10.49 -37.49 -19.88
CA ASN A 15 -9.49 -36.60 -20.46
C ASN A 15 -10.00 -35.16 -20.34
N ILE A 16 -9.51 -34.41 -19.36
CA ILE A 16 -9.62 -32.95 -19.36
C ILE A 16 -8.42 -32.46 -20.16
N SER A 17 -8.62 -32.39 -21.48
CA SER A 17 -7.84 -31.49 -22.33
C SER A 17 -7.85 -30.12 -21.68
N ALA A 18 -6.68 -29.45 -21.66
CA ALA A 18 -6.49 -28.08 -21.21
C ALA A 18 -7.74 -27.23 -21.47
N ASN A 19 -8.49 -26.94 -20.40
CA ASN A 19 -9.59 -26.00 -20.48
C ASN A 19 -9.01 -24.67 -20.92
N GLU A 20 -9.51 -24.17 -22.05
CA GLU A 20 -9.38 -22.76 -22.44
C GLU A 20 -9.74 -21.88 -21.23
N PRO A 21 -9.04 -20.75 -21.00
CA PRO A 21 -9.44 -19.83 -19.97
C PRO A 21 -10.88 -19.39 -20.23
N GLN A 22 -11.78 -19.64 -19.27
CA GLN A 22 -13.11 -19.02 -19.29
C GLN A 22 -12.93 -17.51 -19.53
N PRO A 23 -13.80 -16.88 -20.35
CA PRO A 23 -13.65 -15.47 -20.65
C PRO A 23 -13.66 -14.66 -19.34
N LEU A 24 -12.62 -13.84 -19.15
CA LEU A 24 -12.36 -13.03 -17.95
C LEU A 24 -13.59 -12.22 -17.48
N ASN A 25 -14.48 -11.86 -18.41
CA ASN A 25 -15.75 -11.20 -18.13
C ASN A 25 -16.66 -12.02 -17.20
N HIS A 26 -16.68 -13.36 -17.33
CA HIS A 26 -17.52 -14.25 -16.53
C HIS A 26 -16.99 -14.40 -15.09
N ALA A 27 -15.66 -14.48 -14.93
CA ALA A 27 -15.01 -14.55 -13.61
C ALA A 27 -15.11 -13.22 -12.84
N LEU A 28 -15.04 -12.08 -13.53
CA LEU A 28 -15.27 -10.76 -12.93
C LEU A 28 -16.76 -10.48 -12.66
N ALA A 29 -17.67 -11.07 -13.43
CA ALA A 29 -19.12 -11.00 -13.20
C ALA A 29 -19.55 -11.80 -11.96
N GLU A 30 -18.99 -13.00 -11.75
CA GLU A 30 -19.16 -13.77 -10.50
C GLU A 30 -18.61 -13.01 -9.28
N LEU A 31 -17.50 -12.28 -9.44
CA LEU A 31 -16.90 -11.44 -8.39
C LEU A 31 -17.66 -10.12 -8.14
N SER A 32 -18.46 -9.65 -9.09
CA SER A 32 -19.31 -8.46 -8.93
C SER A 32 -20.56 -8.74 -8.11
N LEU A 33 -21.00 -10.00 -8.03
CA LEU A 33 -22.09 -10.43 -7.15
C LEU A 33 -21.66 -10.35 -5.66
N ASP A 34 -20.38 -10.57 -5.36
CA ASP A 34 -19.84 -10.43 -3.98
C ASP A 34 -19.68 -8.96 -3.51
N ILE A 35 -19.73 -7.98 -4.42
CA ILE A 35 -19.75 -6.55 -4.05
C ILE A 35 -21.07 -6.18 -3.40
N THR A 36 -22.16 -6.86 -3.79
CA THR A 36 -23.51 -6.65 -3.29
C THR A 36 -23.87 -7.58 -2.13
N GLU A 37 -23.17 -8.70 -1.92
CA GLU A 37 -23.47 -9.68 -0.85
C GLU A 37 -23.21 -9.22 0.60
N PHE A 38 -22.67 -8.02 0.83
CA PHE A 38 -22.73 -7.41 2.16
C PHE A 38 -24.12 -6.85 2.51
N ASP A 39 -25.03 -6.75 1.52
CA ASP A 39 -26.47 -6.52 1.70
C ASP A 39 -27.36 -7.68 1.20
N ASP A 40 -26.85 -8.60 0.35
CA ASP A 40 -27.70 -9.51 -0.47
C ASP A 40 -27.59 -11.03 -0.19
N LEU A 41 -27.48 -11.48 1.07
CA LEU A 41 -27.62 -12.91 1.41
C LEU A 41 -29.07 -13.47 1.34
N ASP A 42 -30.05 -12.76 0.77
CA ASP A 42 -31.47 -13.18 0.81
C ASP A 42 -32.21 -13.27 -0.54
N GLU A 43 -31.59 -12.93 -1.69
CA GLU A 43 -32.33 -12.90 -2.97
C GLU A 43 -32.50 -14.28 -3.67
N ALA A 44 -31.89 -15.35 -3.14
CA ALA A 44 -32.11 -16.71 -3.63
C ALA A 44 -33.49 -17.32 -3.26
N LYS A 45 -34.40 -16.53 -2.65
CA LYS A 45 -35.77 -16.94 -2.30
C LYS A 45 -36.85 -16.45 -3.27
N SER A 46 -36.50 -15.92 -4.45
CA SER A 46 -37.48 -15.44 -5.45
C SER A 46 -38.13 -16.55 -6.31
N LYS A 47 -38.54 -17.67 -5.69
CA LYS A 47 -39.52 -18.61 -6.26
C LYS A 47 -40.42 -19.22 -5.17
N ARG A 48 -41.07 -18.37 -4.36
CA ARG A 48 -42.37 -18.65 -3.73
C ARG A 48 -42.85 -17.43 -2.94
N GLY A 49 -43.88 -16.76 -3.44
CA GLY A 49 -44.92 -16.04 -2.67
C GLY A 49 -44.50 -14.90 -1.73
N CYS A 50 -45.01 -13.70 -2.01
CA CYS A 50 -45.09 -12.53 -1.12
C CYS A 50 -44.98 -12.82 0.39
N GLN A 51 -43.87 -12.39 1.00
CA GLN A 51 -43.84 -11.85 2.36
C GLN A 51 -42.92 -10.62 2.37
N THR A 52 -43.55 -9.46 2.46
CA THR A 52 -42.96 -8.12 2.60
C THR A 52 -42.57 -7.87 4.06
N HIS A 53 -41.43 -7.18 4.26
CA HIS A 53 -40.90 -6.63 5.52
C HIS A 53 -40.19 -7.61 6.47
N MET A 54 -38.86 -7.55 6.46
CA MET A 54 -37.84 -7.99 7.46
C MET A 54 -36.59 -8.32 6.62
N GLU A 55 -35.36 -7.78 6.78
CA GLU A 55 -34.65 -7.57 8.04
C GLU A 55 -33.40 -6.63 7.97
N SER A 56 -33.02 -5.97 6.85
CA SER A 56 -31.77 -5.14 6.82
C SER A 56 -31.95 -3.62 6.78
N ARG A 57 -33.16 -3.11 6.52
CA ARG A 57 -33.39 -1.67 6.20
C ARG A 57 -33.69 -0.77 7.41
N ALA A 58 -33.81 -1.33 8.61
CA ALA A 58 -34.11 -0.60 9.85
C ALA A 58 -32.86 -0.15 10.63
N ASP A 59 -31.64 -0.54 10.21
CA ASP A 59 -30.48 -0.57 11.11
C ASP A 59 -29.38 0.46 10.77
N PHE A 60 -29.73 1.59 10.14
CA PHE A 60 -28.73 2.56 9.64
C PHE A 60 -28.00 3.38 10.72
N HIS A 61 -28.53 3.46 11.95
CA HIS A 61 -27.93 4.28 13.02
C HIS A 61 -27.67 3.55 14.34
N THR A 62 -28.22 2.35 14.53
CA THR A 62 -28.15 1.62 15.80
C THR A 62 -27.41 0.29 15.71
N ASN A 63 -26.93 -0.13 14.53
CA ASN A 63 -26.23 -1.41 14.43
C ASN A 63 -24.89 -1.34 15.20
N PRO A 64 -24.70 -2.15 16.26
CA PRO A 64 -23.42 -2.28 16.92
C PRO A 64 -22.30 -2.72 15.95
N ARG A 65 -22.62 -3.26 14.76
CA ARG A 65 -21.63 -3.51 13.69
C ARG A 65 -21.04 -2.24 13.08
N SER A 66 -21.84 -1.19 12.84
CA SER A 66 -21.34 0.08 12.28
C SER A 66 -20.48 0.85 13.29
N LEU A 67 -20.85 0.79 14.57
CA LEU A 67 -20.06 1.31 15.69
C LEU A 67 -18.82 0.44 15.98
N ALA A 68 -18.90 -0.88 15.86
CA ALA A 68 -17.74 -1.79 16.01
C ALA A 68 -16.73 -1.66 14.86
N LEU A 69 -17.20 -1.40 13.62
CA LEU A 69 -16.35 -1.07 12.48
C LEU A 69 -15.68 0.30 12.65
N ALA A 70 -16.41 1.30 13.14
CA ALA A 70 -15.85 2.61 13.48
C ALA A 70 -14.88 2.56 14.67
N ASN A 71 -15.06 1.61 15.60
CA ASN A 71 -14.23 1.41 16.79
C ASN A 71 -13.14 0.33 16.63
N MET A 72 -12.99 -0.29 15.45
CA MET A 72 -11.80 -1.09 15.18
C MET A 72 -10.60 -0.14 15.11
N GLN A 73 -9.92 0.01 16.26
CA GLN A 73 -8.58 0.56 16.29
C GLN A 73 -7.69 -0.39 15.49
N LEU A 74 -7.49 -0.07 14.20
CA LEU A 74 -6.42 -0.67 13.43
C LEU A 74 -5.12 -0.43 14.20
N ASN A 75 -4.45 -1.52 14.56
CA ASN A 75 -3.05 -1.42 14.97
C ASN A 75 -2.29 -0.76 13.81
N SER A 76 -1.44 0.22 14.12
CA SER A 76 -0.75 1.00 13.09
C SER A 76 0.22 0.11 12.29
N TRP A 77 -0.25 -0.47 11.19
CA TRP A 77 0.56 -1.14 10.18
C TRP A 77 1.56 -0.17 9.51
N ARG A 78 1.32 1.14 9.63
CA ARG A 78 2.21 2.21 9.18
C ARG A 78 3.47 2.27 10.06
N LEU A 79 4.62 2.10 9.42
CA LEU A 79 5.93 2.28 10.05
C LEU A 79 6.25 3.78 10.18
N SER A 80 6.24 4.31 11.40
CA SER A 80 6.41 5.74 11.70
C SER A 80 7.85 6.25 11.55
N ASN A 81 8.86 5.39 11.73
CA ASN A 81 10.28 5.72 11.56
C ASN A 81 10.93 4.85 10.48
N ARG A 82 11.27 5.42 9.33
CA ARG A 82 12.02 4.71 8.29
C ARG A 82 13.51 4.85 8.55
N ILE A 83 14.12 3.77 9.02
CA ILE A 83 15.57 3.64 9.20
C ILE A 83 16.10 2.84 8.01
N HIS A 84 17.16 3.33 7.38
CA HIS A 84 17.82 2.68 6.26
C HIS A 84 19.26 2.32 6.62
N THR A 85 19.76 1.20 6.11
CA THR A 85 21.18 0.86 6.19
C THR A 85 21.95 1.59 5.09
N VAL A 86 22.90 2.45 5.47
CA VAL A 86 23.56 3.39 4.54
C VAL A 86 25.01 3.04 4.24
N ASP A 87 25.76 2.48 5.21
CA ASP A 87 27.18 2.18 5.05
C ASP A 87 27.55 0.85 5.73
N MET A 88 28.62 0.22 5.26
CA MET A 88 29.08 -1.08 5.73
C MET A 88 30.58 -1.12 6.00
N LEU A 89 30.94 -1.57 7.20
CA LEU A 89 32.30 -1.88 7.59
C LEU A 89 32.51 -3.39 7.67
N MET A 90 33.51 -3.90 6.96
CA MET A 90 33.86 -5.33 6.95
C MET A 90 35.21 -5.52 7.64
N VAL A 91 35.21 -6.13 8.82
CA VAL A 91 36.41 -6.45 9.60
C VAL A 91 36.69 -7.94 9.47
N VAL A 92 37.82 -8.29 8.85
CA VAL A 92 38.18 -9.69 8.57
C VAL A 92 39.51 -9.99 9.25
N CYS A 93 39.44 -10.80 10.30
CA CYS A 93 40.56 -11.20 11.13
C CYS A 93 40.93 -12.67 10.83
N VAL A 94 41.63 -12.88 9.72
CA VAL A 94 42.03 -14.20 9.21
C VAL A 94 43.55 -14.24 9.08
N ASP A 95 44.23 -15.23 9.65
CA ASP A 95 45.69 -15.34 9.53
C ASP A 95 46.09 -15.95 8.17
N LEU A 96 46.31 -15.07 7.18
CA LEU A 96 46.71 -15.45 5.82
C LEU A 96 48.08 -16.16 5.73
N HIS A 97 48.88 -16.13 6.80
CA HIS A 97 50.19 -16.79 6.88
C HIS A 97 50.10 -18.19 7.50
N SER A 98 48.93 -18.58 8.00
CA SER A 98 48.68 -19.90 8.58
C SER A 98 49.01 -21.01 7.59
N LYS A 99 49.50 -22.15 8.13
CA LYS A 99 49.74 -23.38 7.36
C LYS A 99 48.47 -23.87 6.64
N LYS A 100 47.29 -23.47 7.12
CA LYS A 100 45.98 -23.74 6.48
C LYS A 100 45.91 -23.25 5.03
N TYR A 101 46.60 -22.15 4.67
CA TYR A 101 46.52 -21.53 3.34
C TYR A 101 47.81 -21.69 2.51
N GLN A 102 48.66 -22.67 2.83
CA GLN A 102 49.91 -22.94 2.11
C GLN A 102 49.71 -24.05 1.08
N SER A 103 50.28 -23.88 -0.12
CA SER A 103 50.14 -24.83 -1.23
C SER A 103 50.77 -26.20 -0.90
N GLY A 104 50.10 -27.30 -1.27
CA GLY A 104 50.64 -28.66 -1.16
C GLY A 104 50.30 -29.43 0.13
N HIS A 105 49.47 -28.90 1.02
CA HIS A 105 48.96 -29.64 2.19
C HIS A 105 47.64 -30.36 1.85
N GLN A 106 47.48 -31.63 2.25
CA GLN A 106 46.16 -32.28 2.22
C GLN A 106 45.30 -31.75 3.37
N HIS A 107 44.23 -31.06 3.03
CA HIS A 107 43.40 -30.38 4.01
C HIS A 107 42.34 -31.32 4.58
N ARG A 108 42.36 -31.49 5.91
CA ARG A 108 41.33 -32.23 6.67
C ARG A 108 40.20 -31.31 7.19
N GLN A 109 40.20 -30.05 6.78
CA GLN A 109 39.33 -28.99 7.31
C GLN A 109 38.81 -28.08 6.19
N ALA A 110 37.69 -27.41 6.43
CA ALA A 110 37.13 -26.37 5.56
C ALA A 110 38.12 -25.22 5.30
N ILE A 111 38.33 -24.84 4.04
CA ILE A 111 39.33 -23.84 3.62
C ILE A 111 38.72 -22.64 2.91
N LEU A 112 37.68 -22.87 2.10
CA LEU A 112 37.11 -21.83 1.25
C LEU A 112 36.58 -20.69 2.12
N GLU A 113 36.98 -19.47 1.83
CA GLU A 113 36.43 -18.26 2.42
C GLU A 113 35.92 -17.35 1.31
N ALA A 114 34.68 -16.88 1.42
CA ALA A 114 33.98 -16.16 0.37
C ALA A 114 34.08 -16.90 -0.98
N TRP A 115 33.90 -18.22 -0.95
CA TRP A 115 34.08 -19.14 -2.10
C TRP A 115 35.43 -19.06 -2.81
N THR A 116 36.45 -18.51 -2.15
CA THR A 116 37.79 -18.33 -2.68
C THR A 116 38.73 -19.32 -2.01
N ASP A 117 39.46 -20.08 -2.81
CA ASP A 117 40.52 -20.96 -2.33
C ASP A 117 41.84 -20.17 -2.18
N LEU A 118 42.12 -19.74 -0.95
CA LEU A 118 43.32 -18.96 -0.62
C LEU A 118 44.63 -19.76 -0.71
N SER A 119 44.58 -21.09 -0.90
CA SER A 119 45.77 -21.93 -1.06
C SER A 119 46.42 -21.83 -2.45
N GLN A 120 45.66 -21.36 -3.44
CA GLN A 120 46.08 -21.26 -4.84
C GLN A 120 46.92 -20.02 -5.13
N THR A 121 46.82 -18.99 -4.29
CA THR A 121 47.55 -17.72 -4.40
C THR A 121 48.85 -17.75 -3.59
N THR A 122 49.93 -17.21 -4.16
CA THR A 122 51.28 -17.26 -3.56
C THR A 122 51.55 -16.15 -2.55
N SER A 123 51.07 -14.91 -2.76
CA SER A 123 51.36 -13.79 -1.85
C SER A 123 50.22 -13.44 -0.90
N SER A 124 50.54 -12.97 0.31
CA SER A 124 49.53 -12.53 1.29
C SER A 124 48.74 -11.29 0.83
N ALA A 125 49.35 -10.43 -0.02
CA ALA A 125 48.68 -9.26 -0.57
C ALA A 125 47.61 -9.65 -1.61
N GLU A 126 47.91 -10.62 -2.48
CA GLU A 126 46.95 -11.16 -3.44
C GLU A 126 45.81 -11.89 -2.73
N LYS A 127 46.11 -12.70 -1.69
CA LYS A 127 45.10 -13.35 -0.84
C LYS A 127 44.12 -12.33 -0.24
N SER A 128 44.66 -11.28 0.36
CA SER A 128 43.89 -10.20 0.99
C SER A 128 43.00 -9.47 -0.03
N ALA A 129 43.55 -9.12 -1.21
CA ALA A 129 42.79 -8.46 -2.27
C ALA A 129 41.70 -9.35 -2.86
N ALA A 130 41.98 -10.65 -3.08
CA ALA A 130 41.03 -11.63 -3.59
C ALA A 130 39.87 -11.83 -2.62
N LEU A 131 40.16 -12.05 -1.33
CA LEU A 131 39.14 -12.22 -0.28
C LEU A 131 38.27 -10.96 -0.13
N GLY A 132 38.92 -9.80 -0.01
CA GLY A 132 38.22 -8.52 0.15
C GLY A 132 37.31 -8.19 -1.04
N SER A 133 37.80 -8.38 -2.28
CA SER A 133 36.99 -8.14 -3.48
C SER A 133 35.84 -9.14 -3.65
N SER A 134 36.04 -10.42 -3.29
CA SER A 134 34.97 -11.43 -3.30
C SER A 134 33.86 -11.08 -2.32
N LEU A 135 34.20 -10.77 -1.06
CA LEU A 135 33.22 -10.39 -0.03
C LEU A 135 32.42 -9.15 -0.43
N VAL A 136 33.09 -8.09 -0.90
CA VAL A 136 32.43 -6.87 -1.39
C VAL A 136 31.45 -7.20 -2.51
N LYS A 137 31.88 -8.02 -3.49
CA LYS A 137 31.02 -8.42 -4.60
C LYS A 137 29.80 -9.21 -4.13
N GLN A 138 29.97 -10.16 -3.22
CA GLN A 138 28.87 -10.99 -2.72
C GLN A 138 27.84 -10.16 -1.95
N PHE A 139 28.28 -9.32 -1.01
CA PHE A 139 27.38 -8.45 -0.26
C PHE A 139 26.68 -7.43 -1.17
N ALA A 140 27.39 -6.81 -2.11
CA ALA A 140 26.81 -5.87 -3.07
C ALA A 140 25.74 -6.53 -3.97
N GLN A 141 26.00 -7.75 -4.44
CA GLN A 141 25.06 -8.51 -5.27
C GLN A 141 23.82 -8.95 -4.47
N GLN A 142 23.99 -9.35 -3.21
CA GLN A 142 22.91 -9.91 -2.39
C GLN A 142 22.04 -8.85 -1.72
N LEU A 143 22.62 -7.78 -1.19
CA LEU A 143 21.89 -6.75 -0.44
C LEU A 143 21.13 -5.77 -1.35
N LEU A 144 21.41 -5.78 -2.66
CA LEU A 144 20.73 -4.95 -3.68
C LEU A 144 20.68 -3.46 -3.30
N ALA A 145 21.69 -2.99 -2.56
CA ALA A 145 21.81 -1.64 -2.06
C ALA A 145 23.20 -1.09 -2.36
N ASP A 146 23.29 0.18 -2.78
CA ASP A 146 24.55 0.89 -3.02
C ASP A 146 25.16 1.32 -1.68
N ILE A 147 25.61 0.32 -0.92
CA ILE A 147 26.21 0.52 0.40
C ILE A 147 27.71 0.69 0.20
N GLY A 148 28.27 1.77 0.74
CA GLY A 148 29.72 1.93 0.77
C GLY A 148 30.34 0.80 1.61
N SER A 149 31.09 -0.09 0.96
CA SER A 149 31.73 -1.22 1.62
C SER A 149 33.24 -1.02 1.67
N LYS A 150 33.83 -1.09 2.87
CA LYS A 150 35.28 -1.03 3.04
C LYS A 150 35.80 -2.29 3.76
N PRO A 151 36.53 -3.19 3.07
CA PRO A 151 37.15 -4.34 3.71
C PRO A 151 38.42 -3.95 4.46
N LEU A 152 38.47 -4.30 5.75
CA LEU A 152 39.60 -4.19 6.64
C LEU A 152 40.14 -5.60 6.96
N ILE A 153 40.98 -6.10 6.06
CA ILE A 153 41.73 -7.35 6.28
C ILE A 153 42.91 -7.06 7.23
N ASP A 154 43.19 -8.01 8.13
CA ASP A 154 44.22 -7.88 9.18
C ASP A 154 44.05 -6.58 9.97
N CYS A 155 42.82 -6.34 10.45
CA CYS A 155 42.48 -5.12 11.18
C CYS A 155 43.15 -5.06 12.55
N ASP A 156 43.70 -3.89 12.90
CA ASP A 156 44.18 -3.55 14.23
C ASP A 156 43.22 -2.59 14.95
N GLU A 157 43.38 -2.45 16.26
CA GLU A 157 42.53 -1.60 17.12
C GLU A 157 42.41 -0.14 16.61
N PHE A 158 43.52 0.47 16.19
CA PHE A 158 43.52 1.86 15.72
C PHE A 158 42.81 2.01 14.38
N ARG A 159 43.01 1.04 13.47
CA ARG A 159 42.28 1.00 12.19
C ARG A 159 40.79 0.77 12.44
N LEU A 160 40.42 -0.08 13.39
CA LEU A 160 39.04 -0.34 13.75
C LEU A 160 38.36 0.94 14.24
N GLU A 161 38.92 1.59 15.27
CA GLU A 161 38.38 2.82 15.86
C GLU A 161 38.18 3.91 14.80
N ARG A 162 39.24 4.22 14.04
CA ARG A 162 39.21 5.27 13.02
C ARG A 162 38.08 5.04 12.01
N HIS A 163 37.97 3.83 11.46
CA HIS A 163 37.01 3.56 10.40
C HIS A 163 35.57 3.45 10.91
N CYS A 164 35.36 2.94 12.13
CA CYS A 164 34.04 2.96 12.77
C CYS A 164 33.54 4.39 12.97
N LEU A 165 34.40 5.30 13.46
CA LEU A 165 34.07 6.71 13.66
C LEU A 165 33.80 7.44 12.35
N GLU A 166 34.67 7.25 11.34
CA GLU A 166 34.46 7.82 9.99
C GLU A 166 33.12 7.36 9.38
N ALA A 167 32.77 6.08 9.53
CA ALA A 167 31.55 5.52 8.97
C ALA A 167 30.29 5.99 9.73
N ARG A 168 30.33 6.10 11.07
CA ARG A 168 29.22 6.68 11.85
C ARG A 168 28.99 8.15 11.51
N ILE A 169 30.04 8.95 11.33
CA ILE A 169 29.91 10.35 10.89
C ILE A 169 29.16 10.42 9.56
N LYS A 170 29.44 9.51 8.63
CA LYS A 170 28.76 9.45 7.33
C LYS A 170 27.31 8.99 7.43
N ALA A 171 26.99 8.05 8.33
CA ALA A 171 25.63 7.51 8.46
C ALA A 171 24.68 8.36 9.31
N HIS A 172 25.18 9.26 10.16
CA HIS A 172 24.36 10.06 11.09
C HIS A 172 23.41 9.17 11.92
N ASP A 173 22.10 9.42 11.83
CA ASP A 173 21.03 8.71 12.55
C ASP A 173 20.56 7.43 11.82
N GLN A 174 21.17 7.10 10.68
CA GLN A 174 20.84 5.91 9.90
C GLN A 174 21.62 4.67 10.38
N ARG A 175 21.25 3.50 9.87
CA ARG A 175 21.79 2.22 10.33
C ARG A 175 23.14 1.92 9.70
N MET A 176 24.08 1.46 10.53
CA MET A 176 25.42 1.03 10.14
C MET A 176 25.52 -0.50 10.16
N LEU A 177 25.97 -1.11 9.05
CA LEU A 177 26.24 -2.55 8.99
C LEU A 177 27.70 -2.82 9.37
N PHE A 178 27.92 -3.64 10.39
CA PHE A 178 29.23 -4.09 10.86
C PHE A 178 29.34 -5.60 10.68
N TYR A 179 30.19 -6.03 9.76
CA TYR A 179 30.50 -7.44 9.53
C TYR A 179 31.85 -7.78 10.15
N TYR A 180 31.89 -8.83 10.96
CA TYR A 180 33.10 -9.34 11.58
C TYR A 180 33.30 -10.82 11.27
N ASN A 181 34.45 -11.16 10.69
CA ASN A 181 34.94 -12.53 10.56
C ASN A 181 36.15 -12.72 11.49
N GLY A 182 36.04 -13.66 12.43
CA GLY A 182 37.05 -13.93 13.46
C GLY A 182 37.72 -15.30 13.35
N HIS A 183 37.89 -15.86 12.15
CA HIS A 183 38.40 -17.24 12.00
C HIS A 183 39.90 -17.41 12.30
N GLY A 184 40.69 -16.34 12.20
CA GLY A 184 42.14 -16.34 12.45
C GLY A 184 42.55 -15.89 13.86
N VAL A 185 41.59 -15.66 14.75
CA VAL A 185 41.81 -15.15 16.12
C VAL A 185 41.16 -16.07 17.16
N PRO A 186 41.49 -15.94 18.46
CA PRO A 186 40.86 -16.74 19.50
C PRO A 186 39.35 -16.52 19.59
N CYS A 187 38.63 -17.48 20.19
CA CYS A 187 37.21 -17.33 20.46
C CYS A 187 36.93 -16.12 21.37
N PRO A 188 35.76 -15.48 21.24
CA PRO A 188 35.36 -14.39 22.12
C PRO A 188 35.38 -14.81 23.60
N THR A 189 35.66 -13.84 24.46
CA THR A 189 35.75 -14.07 25.91
C THR A 189 34.37 -14.13 26.57
N SER A 190 34.30 -14.57 27.83
CA SER A 190 33.02 -14.70 28.56
C SER A 190 32.30 -13.38 28.86
N ASP A 191 33.04 -12.27 28.89
CA ASP A 191 32.53 -10.90 28.97
C ASP A 191 32.00 -10.38 27.61
N GLY A 192 32.25 -11.12 26.53
CA GLY A 192 31.78 -10.80 25.18
C GLY A 192 32.77 -10.00 24.34
N SER A 193 34.02 -9.84 24.80
CA SER A 193 35.06 -9.17 24.02
C SER A 193 35.51 -10.03 22.85
N PHE A 194 35.63 -9.43 21.67
CA PHE A 194 36.13 -10.09 20.45
C PHE A 194 37.57 -9.65 20.16
N TRP A 195 38.29 -10.37 19.30
CA TRP A 195 39.72 -10.16 19.11
C TRP A 195 40.04 -9.52 17.76
N VAL A 196 40.98 -8.58 17.76
CA VAL A 196 41.63 -8.03 16.56
C VAL A 196 43.14 -8.18 16.66
N PHE A 197 43.87 -7.96 15.56
CA PHE A 197 45.32 -8.05 15.58
C PHE A 197 45.93 -6.87 16.34
N ARG A 198 46.98 -7.11 17.12
CA ARG A 198 47.75 -6.04 17.75
C ARG A 198 48.69 -5.39 16.73
N LYS A 199 48.73 -4.05 16.72
CA LYS A 199 49.69 -3.30 15.91
C LYS A 199 51.12 -3.52 16.42
N HIS A 200 51.98 -4.11 15.60
CA HIS A 200 53.41 -4.22 15.90
C HIS A 200 54.18 -3.00 15.37
N PRO A 201 54.92 -2.25 16.21
CA PRO A 201 55.64 -1.05 15.79
C PRO A 201 56.80 -1.31 14.81
N TYR A 202 57.24 -2.56 14.61
CA TYR A 202 58.37 -2.93 13.76
C TYR A 202 58.09 -4.08 12.78
N GLY A 203 56.82 -4.40 12.48
CA GLY A 203 56.46 -5.39 11.44
C GLY A 203 56.74 -6.86 11.74
N ALA A 204 57.41 -7.20 12.85
CA ALA A 204 57.64 -8.59 13.26
C ALA A 204 56.50 -9.13 14.14
N ARG A 205 55.81 -10.18 13.68
CA ARG A 205 54.83 -10.95 14.47
C ARG A 205 55.58 -12.01 15.28
N HIS A 206 55.56 -11.94 16.62
CA HIS A 206 55.89 -13.12 17.45
C HIS A 206 54.77 -14.17 17.35
N LEU A 207 54.90 -15.33 18.00
CA LEU A 207 53.86 -16.37 18.09
C LEU A 207 53.43 -16.54 19.56
N GLY A 208 52.17 -16.29 19.91
CA GLY A 208 51.64 -16.34 21.30
C GLY A 208 50.30 -15.58 21.52
N HIS A 209 49.69 -15.68 22.72
CA HIS A 209 48.43 -14.96 23.04
C HIS A 209 48.57 -13.43 23.09
N SER A 210 49.79 -12.90 23.04
CA SER A 210 50.10 -11.46 23.06
C SER A 210 49.91 -10.75 21.71
N HIS A 211 49.54 -11.49 20.64
CA HIS A 211 49.33 -10.98 19.26
C HIS A 211 47.98 -10.35 18.99
N PHE A 212 47.05 -10.49 19.93
CA PHE A 212 45.68 -10.04 19.76
C PHE A 212 45.31 -9.01 20.83
N THR A 213 44.47 -8.05 20.44
CA THR A 213 43.87 -7.08 21.36
C THR A 213 42.38 -7.41 21.52
N PRO A 214 41.87 -7.56 22.76
CA PRO A 214 40.44 -7.75 22.98
C PRO A 214 39.71 -6.41 22.89
N ILE A 215 38.61 -6.38 22.14
CA ILE A 215 37.72 -5.23 21.99
C ILE A 215 36.41 -5.55 22.70
N ALA A 216 36.10 -4.77 23.73
CA ALA A 216 34.87 -4.93 24.50
C ALA A 216 33.64 -4.43 23.72
N PRO A 217 32.45 -5.01 23.94
CA PRO A 217 31.21 -4.53 23.33
C PRO A 217 30.89 -3.06 23.66
N THR A 218 31.26 -2.58 24.86
CA THR A 218 31.14 -1.17 25.25
C THR A 218 31.98 -0.26 24.36
N THR A 219 33.23 -0.65 24.09
CA THR A 219 34.15 0.07 23.22
C THR A 219 33.60 0.16 21.80
N LEU A 220 33.17 -0.96 21.22
CA LEU A 220 32.61 -0.95 19.88
C LEU A 220 31.30 -0.14 19.79
N SER A 221 30.43 -0.24 20.80
CA SER A 221 29.20 0.56 20.89
C SER A 221 29.50 2.06 20.90
N SER A 222 30.64 2.50 21.48
CA SER A 222 31.05 3.90 21.48
C SER A 222 31.52 4.40 20.11
N TYR A 223 32.08 3.52 19.27
CA TYR A 223 32.53 3.89 17.93
C TYR A 223 31.40 3.86 16.90
N ILE A 224 30.59 2.79 16.93
CA ILE A 224 29.54 2.57 15.94
C ILE A 224 28.25 3.23 16.34
N GLY A 225 27.95 3.48 17.61
CA GLY A 225 26.66 4.04 18.02
C GLY A 225 25.45 3.18 17.62
N SER A 226 24.26 3.77 17.68
CA SER A 226 22.97 3.14 17.30
C SER A 226 22.24 4.06 16.32
N PRO A 227 21.46 3.53 15.35
CA PRO A 227 21.16 2.11 15.14
C PRO A 227 22.31 1.35 14.44
N GLY A 228 22.61 0.14 14.94
CA GLY A 228 23.63 -0.76 14.41
C GLY A 228 23.04 -2.10 13.91
N LEU A 229 23.71 -2.72 12.95
CA LEU A 229 23.39 -4.02 12.40
C LEU A 229 24.67 -4.85 12.34
N PHE A 230 24.75 -5.94 13.09
CA PHE A 230 26.00 -6.65 13.35
C PHE A 230 25.94 -8.10 12.86
N ILE A 231 26.97 -8.55 12.17
CA ILE A 231 27.15 -9.95 11.75
C ILE A 231 28.45 -10.47 12.37
N TRP A 232 28.35 -11.54 13.16
CA TRP A 232 29.44 -12.17 13.88
C TRP A 232 29.71 -13.57 13.35
N ASP A 233 30.67 -13.70 12.43
CA ASP A 233 31.14 -14.98 11.91
C ASP A 233 32.42 -15.44 12.63
N CYS A 234 32.23 -16.10 13.77
CA CYS A 234 33.30 -16.75 14.51
C CYS A 234 32.74 -17.89 15.37
N SER A 235 33.64 -18.72 15.91
CA SER A 235 33.27 -19.72 16.92
C SER A 235 32.91 -19.04 18.25
N GLN A 236 31.92 -19.57 18.97
CA GLN A 236 31.35 -18.99 20.19
C GLN A 236 30.78 -17.56 20.03
N ALA A 237 30.32 -17.19 18.83
CA ALA A 237 29.87 -15.83 18.49
C ALA A 237 28.77 -15.28 19.41
N ALA A 238 27.85 -16.12 19.93
CA ALA A 238 26.81 -15.69 20.86
C ALA A 238 27.34 -15.03 22.15
N ALA A 239 28.60 -15.30 22.55
CA ALA A 239 29.21 -14.61 23.68
C ALA A 239 29.28 -13.08 23.48
N ILE A 240 29.50 -12.63 22.24
CA ILE A 240 29.53 -11.20 21.89
C ILE A 240 28.14 -10.60 22.03
N VAL A 241 27.11 -11.27 21.47
CA VAL A 241 25.71 -10.79 21.54
C VAL A 241 25.24 -10.66 22.98
N HIS A 242 25.52 -11.65 23.84
CA HIS A 242 25.22 -11.55 25.27
C HIS A 242 26.01 -10.45 25.99
N GLY A 243 27.20 -10.09 25.49
CA GLY A 243 27.93 -8.91 25.93
C GLY A 243 27.15 -7.62 25.65
N PHE A 244 26.62 -7.48 24.44
CA PHE A 244 25.75 -6.36 24.07
C PHE A 244 24.43 -6.35 24.86
N ASP A 245 23.76 -7.49 25.00
CA ASP A 245 22.51 -7.60 25.77
C ASP A 245 22.70 -7.14 27.22
N ARG A 246 23.83 -7.48 27.85
CA ARG A 246 24.16 -7.00 29.21
C ARG A 246 24.25 -5.48 29.27
N ILE A 247 24.92 -4.85 28.29
CA ILE A 247 25.04 -3.39 28.23
C ILE A 247 23.67 -2.74 28.04
N THR A 248 22.86 -3.28 27.13
CA THR A 248 21.51 -2.78 26.86
C THR A 248 20.61 -2.92 28.08
N ASN A 249 20.66 -4.05 28.79
CA ASN A 249 19.89 -4.25 30.02
C ASN A 249 20.31 -3.29 31.13
N LEU A 250 21.62 -3.08 31.34
CA LEU A 250 22.12 -2.09 32.31
C LEU A 250 21.65 -0.68 31.96
N ARG A 251 21.74 -0.28 30.69
CA ARG A 251 21.23 1.02 30.21
C ARG A 251 19.72 1.16 30.42
N ASN A 252 18.94 0.10 30.18
CA ASN A 252 17.49 0.12 30.38
C ASN A 252 17.10 0.29 31.85
N ILE A 253 17.83 -0.34 32.76
CA ILE A 253 17.66 -0.16 34.21
C ILE A 253 17.97 1.30 34.58
N GLU A 254 19.04 1.87 34.05
CA GLU A 254 19.40 3.27 34.25
C GLU A 254 18.34 4.24 33.69
N ILE A 255 17.83 3.99 32.48
CA ILE A 255 16.75 4.76 31.86
C ILE A 255 15.47 4.70 32.71
N ALA A 256 15.07 3.51 33.17
CA ALA A 256 13.89 3.35 34.03
C ALA A 256 14.05 4.14 35.34
N ARG A 257 15.26 4.13 35.91
CA ARG A 257 15.61 4.95 37.08
C ARG A 257 15.50 6.45 36.78
N VAL A 258 16.03 6.93 35.65
CA VAL A 258 15.90 8.33 35.24
C VAL A 258 14.44 8.72 34.98
N ARG A 259 13.62 7.86 34.34
CA ARG A 259 12.16 8.11 34.18
C ARG A 259 11.48 8.31 35.52
N SER A 260 11.81 7.47 36.50
CA SER A 260 11.25 7.59 37.85
C SER A 260 11.61 8.93 38.52
N LEU A 261 12.86 9.39 38.34
CA LEU A 261 13.31 10.67 38.85
C LEU A 261 12.67 11.86 38.13
N ILE A 262 12.49 11.80 36.80
CA ILE A 262 11.78 12.83 36.03
C ILE A 262 10.32 12.94 36.47
N LYS A 263 9.64 11.79 36.68
CA LYS A 263 8.28 11.75 37.22
C LYS A 263 8.22 12.36 38.62
N ALA A 264 9.18 12.03 39.50
CA ALA A 264 9.28 12.61 40.84
C ALA A 264 9.60 14.12 40.83
N ALA A 265 10.32 14.60 39.81
CA ALA A 265 10.65 16.01 39.62
C ALA A 265 9.48 16.87 39.12
N ASN A 266 8.33 16.26 38.77
CA ASN A 266 7.12 16.89 38.25
C ASN A 266 7.39 17.86 37.07
N ILE A 267 8.24 17.44 36.12
CA ILE A 267 8.60 18.23 34.95
C ILE A 267 7.58 17.94 33.83
N SER A 268 6.79 18.93 33.41
CA SER A 268 5.96 18.80 32.20
C SER A 268 6.85 18.86 30.96
N LEU A 269 6.87 17.79 30.17
CA LEU A 269 7.60 17.76 28.90
C LEU A 269 6.83 18.56 27.84
N PRO A 270 7.49 19.47 27.10
CA PRO A 270 6.86 20.17 25.99
C PRO A 270 6.48 19.20 24.86
N SER A 271 5.40 19.50 24.13
CA SER A 271 4.86 18.67 23.04
C SER A 271 5.69 18.70 21.75
N GLU A 272 6.68 19.60 21.64
CA GLU A 272 7.58 19.73 20.49
C GLU A 272 9.06 19.57 20.88
N LYS A 273 9.90 19.25 19.87
CA LYS A 273 11.32 18.86 19.97
C LYS A 273 12.07 19.53 21.14
N LEU A 274 12.60 18.71 22.05
CA LEU A 274 13.42 19.19 23.16
C LEU A 274 14.71 19.86 22.68
N THR A 275 14.98 21.08 23.15
CA THR A 275 16.26 21.78 22.93
C THR A 275 17.33 21.29 23.91
N ASN A 276 18.61 21.50 23.59
CA ASN A 276 19.73 21.18 24.49
C ASN A 276 19.64 21.92 25.84
N GLU A 277 19.03 23.10 25.86
CA GLU A 277 18.78 23.88 27.09
C GLU A 277 17.73 23.21 27.97
N HIS A 278 16.64 22.69 27.39
CA HIS A 278 15.65 21.88 28.13
C HIS A 278 16.30 20.64 28.75
N ILE A 279 17.16 19.96 27.99
CA ILE A 279 17.89 18.78 28.47
C ILE A 279 18.81 19.15 29.64
N ALA A 280 19.58 20.25 29.53
CA ALA A 280 20.45 20.72 30.60
C ALA A 280 19.68 21.09 31.89
N ALA A 281 18.52 21.75 31.76
CA ALA A 281 17.66 22.08 32.90
C ALA A 281 17.10 20.82 33.59
N ILE A 282 16.70 19.80 32.81
CA ILE A 282 16.28 18.50 33.33
C ILE A 282 17.44 17.80 34.04
N CYS A 283 18.65 17.81 33.46
CA CYS A 283 19.85 17.23 34.08
C CYS A 283 20.11 17.80 35.47
N THR A 284 20.09 19.13 35.62
CA THR A 284 20.34 19.80 36.89
C THR A 284 19.31 19.44 37.96
N ARG A 285 18.02 19.41 37.61
CA ARG A 285 16.94 19.06 38.55
C ARG A 285 16.98 17.59 38.96
N VAL A 286 17.18 16.69 38.00
CA VAL A 286 17.28 15.25 38.25
C VAL A 286 18.52 14.94 39.09
N ALA A 287 19.65 15.62 38.85
CA ALA A 287 20.88 15.47 39.65
C ALA A 287 20.70 15.93 41.11
N ALA A 288 19.98 17.03 41.33
CA ALA A 288 19.66 17.51 42.68
C ALA A 288 18.75 16.53 43.46
N LEU A 289 17.78 15.91 42.79
CA LEU A 289 16.90 14.91 43.40
C LEU A 289 17.62 13.58 43.68
N ALA A 290 18.49 13.15 42.77
CA ALA A 290 19.26 11.93 42.97
C ALA A 290 20.25 12.05 44.16
N THR A 291 20.88 13.21 44.34
CA THR A 291 21.73 13.48 45.51
C THR A 291 20.92 13.59 46.81
N ALA A 292 19.71 14.15 46.77
CA ALA A 292 18.80 14.20 47.92
C ALA A 292 18.23 12.82 48.32
N GLN A 293 18.11 11.87 47.39
CA GLN A 293 17.67 10.50 47.69
C GLN A 293 18.82 9.60 48.18
N ALA A 294 20.06 9.88 47.77
CA ALA A 294 21.25 9.11 48.20
C ALA A 294 21.64 9.35 49.68
N SER A 295 21.10 10.38 50.33
CA SER A 295 21.34 10.70 51.74
C SER A 295 20.40 9.99 52.72
N ILE A 296 19.52 9.10 52.24
CA ILE A 296 18.61 8.28 53.08
C ILE A 296 19.15 6.84 53.15
N PRO A 297 19.59 6.34 54.32
CA PRO A 297 20.11 4.98 54.43
C PRO A 297 18.97 3.96 54.42
N SER A 298 18.87 3.15 53.37
CA SER A 298 18.00 1.96 53.31
C SER A 298 18.83 0.69 53.12
N ARG A 299 18.32 -0.42 53.67
CA ARG A 299 19.09 -1.63 54.03
C ARG A 299 19.41 -2.60 52.87
N ASP A 300 19.00 -2.29 51.65
CA ASP A 300 19.10 -3.20 50.48
C ASP A 300 20.01 -2.67 49.34
N ASN A 301 21.07 -1.95 49.68
CA ASN A 301 22.00 -1.37 48.72
C ASN A 301 23.23 -2.26 48.48
N LEU A 302 23.12 -3.25 47.59
CA LEU A 302 24.29 -4.01 47.10
C LEU A 302 24.79 -3.56 45.71
N VAL A 303 24.26 -2.45 45.14
CA VAL A 303 24.64 -1.97 43.79
C VAL A 303 25.03 -0.48 43.74
N THR A 304 25.06 0.22 44.88
CA THR A 304 25.21 1.69 44.91
C THR A 304 26.56 2.13 45.48
N SER A 305 27.63 1.98 44.70
CA SER A 305 28.90 2.68 44.97
C SER A 305 29.60 3.24 43.73
N THR A 306 28.89 3.43 42.62
CA THR A 306 29.38 4.25 41.50
C THR A 306 28.71 5.62 41.57
N GLY A 307 29.49 6.66 41.84
CA GLY A 307 29.03 8.05 41.92
C GLY A 307 28.18 8.44 40.69
N LEU A 308 27.04 9.08 40.94
CA LEU A 308 26.12 9.54 39.91
C LEU A 308 26.74 10.70 39.11
N SER A 309 27.32 10.38 37.95
CA SER A 309 27.35 11.31 36.83
C SER A 309 26.05 11.10 36.04
N ILE A 310 25.05 11.96 36.23
CA ILE A 310 23.86 11.95 35.38
C ILE A 310 24.26 12.51 34.03
N ASN A 311 24.57 11.62 33.09
CA ASN A 311 25.01 11.98 31.76
C ASN A 311 23.82 12.57 30.95
N PRO A 312 23.97 13.75 30.31
CA PRO A 312 22.96 14.34 29.42
C PRO A 312 22.45 13.39 28.33
N GLU A 313 23.30 12.47 27.84
CA GLU A 313 22.90 11.44 26.88
C GLU A 313 21.84 10.49 27.45
N LEU A 314 21.97 10.07 28.71
CA LEU A 314 21.00 9.17 29.35
C LEU A 314 19.61 9.82 29.48
N ILE A 315 19.56 11.15 29.68
CA ILE A 315 18.30 11.91 29.73
C ILE A 315 17.69 12.05 28.34
N LYS A 316 18.49 12.35 27.30
CA LYS A 316 18.00 12.32 25.90
C LYS A 316 17.34 10.98 25.57
N LEU A 317 17.96 9.87 25.98
CA LEU A 317 17.45 8.52 25.77
C LEU A 317 16.24 8.13 26.58
N THR A 318 16.15 8.69 27.76
CA THR A 318 14.99 8.51 28.61
C THR A 318 13.74 9.14 27.98
N LEU A 319 13.93 10.29 27.33
CA LEU A 319 12.90 11.11 26.70
C LEU A 319 12.62 10.70 25.24
N GLN A 320 13.57 10.04 24.58
CA GLN A 320 13.43 9.46 23.24
C GLN A 320 13.82 7.97 23.27
N PRO A 321 12.90 7.07 23.70
CA PRO A 321 13.18 5.65 23.87
C PRO A 321 13.59 4.92 22.57
N SER A 322 13.27 5.49 21.41
CA SER A 322 13.47 4.90 20.08
C SER A 322 14.93 4.81 19.62
N MET A 323 15.89 5.37 20.37
CA MET A 323 17.25 5.59 19.88
C MET A 323 18.23 4.42 20.13
N TYR A 324 17.93 3.47 21.05
CA TYR A 324 18.83 2.32 21.38
C TYR A 324 18.16 0.94 21.44
N HIS A 325 16.88 0.81 21.07
CA HIS A 325 16.19 -0.48 20.91
C HIS A 325 16.18 -0.97 19.44
N GLU A 326 17.15 -0.49 18.66
CA GLU A 326 17.20 -0.69 17.22
C GLU A 326 18.39 -1.57 16.78
N ASP A 327 19.32 -1.91 17.67
CA ASP A 327 20.47 -2.76 17.29
C ASP A 327 20.03 -4.19 16.96
N ILE A 328 20.55 -4.70 15.84
CA ILE A 328 20.26 -6.04 15.34
C ILE A 328 21.56 -6.83 15.26
N HIS A 329 21.56 -8.06 15.76
CA HIS A 329 22.73 -8.93 15.75
C HIS A 329 22.43 -10.29 15.13
N PHE A 330 23.38 -10.79 14.36
CA PHE A 330 23.43 -12.14 13.81
C PHE A 330 24.74 -12.80 14.24
N ALA A 331 24.67 -13.97 14.87
CA ALA A 331 25.81 -14.72 15.36
C ALA A 331 25.81 -16.13 14.79
N ALA A 332 26.96 -16.59 14.29
CA ALA A 332 27.08 -17.86 13.59
C ALA A 332 26.81 -19.10 14.48
N CYS A 333 27.07 -19.02 15.79
CA CYS A 333 26.94 -20.17 16.68
C CYS A 333 26.68 -19.79 18.15
N GLN A 334 26.20 -20.76 18.94
CA GLN A 334 26.00 -20.62 20.39
C GLN A 334 27.31 -20.50 21.16
N LYS A 335 27.22 -20.05 22.43
CA LYS A 335 28.38 -19.77 23.31
C LYS A 335 29.33 -20.96 23.52
N HIS A 336 28.82 -22.19 23.41
CA HIS A 336 29.61 -23.42 23.60
C HIS A 336 29.90 -24.16 22.28
N GLN A 337 29.52 -23.60 21.13
CA GLN A 337 29.65 -24.26 19.82
C GLN A 337 30.84 -23.72 19.05
N MET A 338 31.43 -24.60 18.24
CA MET A 338 32.48 -24.27 17.28
C MET A 338 31.90 -24.36 15.87
N LEU A 339 32.47 -23.61 14.93
CA LEU A 339 32.07 -23.67 13.53
C LEU A 339 32.37 -25.06 12.91
N PRO A 340 31.62 -25.49 11.88
CA PRO A 340 31.84 -26.77 11.23
C PRO A 340 33.23 -26.83 10.57
N THR A 341 33.91 -27.97 10.71
CA THR A 341 35.24 -28.18 10.12
C THR A 341 35.23 -29.12 8.91
N ASN A 342 34.07 -29.53 8.40
CA ASN A 342 33.97 -30.46 7.27
C ASN A 342 34.66 -29.85 6.01
N PRO A 343 35.65 -30.52 5.39
CA PRO A 343 36.35 -29.99 4.21
C PRO A 343 35.47 -29.73 2.99
N GLU A 344 34.29 -30.35 2.90
CA GLU A 344 33.34 -30.12 1.81
C GLU A 344 32.52 -28.83 1.97
N LEU A 345 32.61 -28.18 3.13
CA LEU A 345 31.95 -26.92 3.44
C LEU A 345 32.93 -25.76 3.31
N PRO A 346 32.43 -24.55 3.01
CA PRO A 346 33.20 -23.34 3.22
C PRO A 346 33.50 -23.13 4.71
N ALA A 347 34.66 -22.54 5.01
CA ALA A 347 35.03 -22.19 6.37
C ALA A 347 34.08 -21.12 6.95
N ASP A 348 33.57 -20.25 6.09
CA ASP A 348 32.60 -19.19 6.38
C ASP A 348 31.18 -19.57 5.98
N LEU A 349 30.74 -20.79 6.35
CA LEU A 349 29.40 -21.30 6.04
C LEU A 349 28.27 -20.34 6.44
N PHE A 350 28.40 -19.66 7.58
CA PHE A 350 27.40 -18.69 8.01
C PHE A 350 27.32 -17.52 7.04
N THR A 351 28.46 -16.89 6.73
CA THR A 351 28.54 -15.82 5.74
C THR A 351 28.05 -16.28 4.37
N ALA A 352 28.44 -17.47 3.92
CA ALA A 352 28.01 -18.04 2.65
C ALA A 352 26.47 -18.19 2.56
N CYS A 353 25.81 -18.57 3.66
CA CYS A 353 24.34 -18.60 3.72
C CYS A 353 23.74 -17.19 3.62
N LEU A 354 24.37 -16.19 4.26
CA LEU A 354 23.92 -14.80 4.26
C LEU A 354 24.15 -14.06 2.94
N THR A 355 25.19 -14.40 2.20
CA THR A 355 25.60 -13.67 0.98
C THR A 355 25.31 -14.42 -0.31
N THR A 356 25.21 -15.74 -0.28
CA THR A 356 25.01 -16.60 -1.46
C THR A 356 24.02 -17.75 -1.17
N PRO A 357 22.77 -17.41 -0.80
CA PRO A 357 21.81 -18.40 -0.29
C PRO A 357 21.47 -19.51 -1.30
N VAL A 358 21.39 -19.20 -2.60
CA VAL A 358 21.10 -20.20 -3.64
C VAL A 358 22.21 -21.25 -3.72
N GLU A 359 23.46 -20.81 -3.77
CA GLU A 359 24.62 -21.70 -3.87
C GLU A 359 24.79 -22.54 -2.60
N ALA A 360 24.57 -21.95 -1.42
CA ALA A 360 24.56 -22.66 -0.15
C ALA A 360 23.45 -23.73 -0.10
N ALA A 361 22.23 -23.40 -0.49
CA ALA A 361 21.09 -24.33 -0.48
C ALA A 361 21.28 -25.50 -1.46
N VAL A 362 21.75 -25.23 -2.68
CA VAL A 362 21.96 -26.26 -3.70
C VAL A 362 23.10 -27.21 -3.29
N ARG A 363 24.22 -26.69 -2.79
CA ARG A 363 25.31 -27.53 -2.29
C ARG A 363 24.89 -28.39 -1.11
N PHE A 364 24.14 -27.81 -0.17
CA PHE A 364 23.57 -28.52 0.96
C PHE A 364 22.67 -29.68 0.52
N TRP A 365 21.80 -29.45 -0.48
CA TRP A 365 20.93 -30.50 -1.02
C TRP A 365 21.70 -31.66 -1.65
N ILE A 366 22.72 -31.36 -2.47
CA ILE A 366 23.55 -32.37 -3.15
C ILE A 366 24.34 -33.20 -2.13
N GLN A 367 24.93 -32.55 -1.12
CA GLN A 367 25.68 -33.24 -0.06
C GLN A 367 24.79 -34.19 0.76
N ARG A 368 23.53 -33.79 1.01
CA ARG A 368 22.56 -34.63 1.73
C ARG A 368 22.03 -35.79 0.87
N ASN A 369 22.02 -35.63 -0.45
CA ASN A 369 21.39 -36.58 -1.38
C ASN A 369 22.33 -37.04 -2.53
N PRO A 370 23.52 -37.60 -2.23
CA PRO A 370 24.54 -37.90 -3.24
C PRO A 370 24.11 -38.97 -4.26
N HIS A 371 23.17 -39.84 -3.90
CA HIS A 371 22.66 -40.90 -4.78
C HIS A 371 21.59 -40.43 -5.77
N ILE A 372 20.95 -39.28 -5.49
CA ILE A 372 19.85 -38.74 -6.29
C ILE A 372 20.41 -37.75 -7.32
N SER A 373 21.40 -36.93 -6.92
CA SER A 373 22.03 -35.97 -7.81
C SER A 373 23.00 -36.66 -8.77
N LYS A 374 22.62 -36.83 -10.05
CA LYS A 374 23.57 -37.11 -11.14
C LYS A 374 24.52 -35.93 -11.46
N VAL A 375 24.57 -34.94 -10.56
CA VAL A 375 25.16 -33.61 -10.72
C VAL A 375 26.27 -33.46 -9.69
N THR A 376 27.44 -32.97 -10.12
CA THR A 376 28.59 -32.76 -9.23
C THR A 376 28.56 -31.38 -8.57
N LEU A 377 29.27 -31.21 -7.44
CA LEU A 377 29.38 -29.93 -6.71
C LEU A 377 29.97 -28.77 -7.56
N ASP A 378 30.77 -29.09 -8.58
CA ASP A 378 31.34 -28.11 -9.51
C ASP A 378 30.28 -27.53 -10.48
N MET A 379 29.22 -28.29 -10.76
CA MET A 379 28.13 -27.82 -11.61
C MET A 379 27.25 -26.76 -10.91
N CYS A 380 27.23 -26.72 -9.57
CA CYS A 380 26.41 -25.79 -8.78
C CYS A 380 26.75 -24.31 -9.06
N GLY A 381 28.04 -23.99 -9.17
CA GLY A 381 28.50 -22.62 -9.45
C GLY A 381 28.24 -22.17 -10.89
N LYS A 382 27.72 -23.07 -11.75
CA LYS A 382 27.52 -22.86 -13.19
C LYS A 382 26.04 -22.81 -13.58
N ILE A 383 25.12 -22.76 -12.62
CA ILE A 383 23.68 -22.64 -12.92
C ILE A 383 23.44 -21.41 -13.83
N PRO A 384 22.83 -21.59 -15.02
CA PRO A 384 22.66 -20.50 -15.97
C PRO A 384 21.77 -19.37 -15.43
N GLY A 385 22.09 -18.13 -15.81
CA GLY A 385 21.23 -16.97 -15.57
C GLY A 385 21.80 -15.96 -14.60
N ASN A 386 20.90 -15.11 -14.09
CA ASN A 386 21.22 -14.03 -13.17
C ASN A 386 20.20 -14.01 -12.03
N LEU A 387 20.64 -13.71 -10.81
CA LEU A 387 19.80 -13.64 -9.61
C LEU A 387 18.62 -12.66 -9.74
N ASN A 388 18.76 -11.64 -10.60
CA ASN A 388 17.72 -10.64 -10.84
C ASN A 388 16.72 -11.06 -11.93
N GLU A 389 17.05 -12.06 -12.75
CA GLU A 389 16.26 -12.50 -13.90
C GLU A 389 15.40 -13.73 -13.54
N ARG A 390 14.15 -13.47 -13.12
CA ARG A 390 13.20 -14.48 -12.61
C ARG A 390 12.81 -15.58 -13.60
N ASN A 391 13.11 -15.41 -14.88
CA ASN A 391 12.85 -16.38 -15.96
C ASN A 391 14.04 -17.30 -16.24
N THR A 392 15.16 -17.13 -15.51
CA THR A 392 16.33 -18.01 -15.57
C THR A 392 16.33 -18.97 -14.37
N PRO A 393 16.92 -20.17 -14.45
CA PRO A 393 16.93 -21.11 -13.33
C PRO A 393 17.56 -20.53 -12.06
N LEU A 394 18.66 -19.78 -12.19
CA LEU A 394 19.30 -19.13 -11.06
C LEU A 394 18.40 -18.08 -10.40
N GLY A 395 17.76 -17.22 -11.20
CA GLY A 395 16.88 -16.17 -10.70
C GLY A 395 15.54 -16.70 -10.18
N GLU A 396 14.99 -17.76 -10.77
CA GLU A 396 13.76 -18.41 -10.29
C GLU A 396 14.00 -19.08 -8.94
N LEU A 397 15.09 -19.84 -8.76
CA LEU A 397 15.44 -20.42 -7.45
C LEU A 397 15.65 -19.35 -6.36
N ASN A 398 16.35 -18.25 -6.70
CA ASN A 398 16.51 -17.12 -5.78
C ASN A 398 15.16 -16.53 -5.34
N TRP A 399 14.23 -16.42 -6.30
CA TRP A 399 12.89 -15.91 -6.04
C TRP A 399 12.05 -16.87 -5.18
N ILE A 400 12.15 -18.18 -5.42
CA ILE A 400 11.50 -19.22 -4.61
C ILE A 400 12.04 -19.19 -3.18
N ILE A 401 13.36 -19.20 -2.98
CA ILE A 401 13.98 -19.12 -1.64
C ILE A 401 13.52 -17.87 -0.90
N THR A 402 13.59 -16.70 -1.56
CA THR A 402 13.13 -15.44 -0.98
C THR A 402 11.67 -15.52 -0.53
N THR A 403 10.81 -16.11 -1.37
CA THR A 403 9.38 -16.24 -1.11
C THR A 403 9.10 -17.21 0.05
N ILE A 404 9.77 -18.35 0.09
CA ILE A 404 9.65 -19.33 1.17
C ILE A 404 10.11 -18.72 2.49
N CYS A 405 11.26 -18.04 2.53
CA CYS A 405 11.75 -17.41 3.75
C CYS A 405 10.80 -16.31 4.27
N ASP A 406 10.27 -15.45 3.39
CA ASP A 406 9.27 -14.42 3.76
C ASP A 406 8.00 -15.07 4.33
N THR A 407 7.59 -16.20 3.75
CA THR A 407 6.39 -16.93 4.16
C THR A 407 6.57 -17.62 5.51
N ILE A 408 7.70 -18.28 5.73
CA ILE A 408 8.03 -18.89 7.02
C ILE A 408 8.08 -17.82 8.12
N ALA A 409 8.68 -16.67 7.84
CA ALA A 409 8.73 -15.56 8.79
C ALA A 409 7.33 -15.05 9.13
N TRP A 410 6.46 -14.88 8.14
CA TRP A 410 5.07 -14.46 8.35
C TRP A 410 4.26 -15.44 9.20
N CYS A 411 4.43 -16.74 8.98
CA CYS A 411 3.71 -17.77 9.72
C CYS A 411 4.14 -17.87 11.19
N LEU A 412 5.37 -17.49 11.53
CA LEU A 412 5.95 -17.73 12.86
C LEU A 412 6.11 -16.46 13.71
N LEU A 413 6.20 -15.28 13.10
CA LEU A 413 6.49 -14.04 13.82
C LEU A 413 5.21 -13.27 14.17
N PRO A 414 5.18 -12.60 15.33
CA PRO A 414 4.17 -11.58 15.61
C PRO A 414 4.19 -10.47 14.54
N ARG A 415 3.01 -9.95 14.19
CA ARG A 415 2.84 -8.97 13.09
C ARG A 415 3.76 -7.75 13.21
N GLU A 416 3.89 -7.19 14.41
CA GLU A 416 4.75 -6.03 14.66
C GLU A 416 6.24 -6.35 14.41
N LEU A 417 6.70 -7.50 14.90
CA LEU A 417 8.09 -7.93 14.71
C LEU A 417 8.37 -8.26 13.25
N PHE A 418 7.42 -8.89 12.55
CA PHE A 418 7.50 -9.13 11.11
C PHE A 418 7.64 -7.81 10.34
N CYS A 419 6.75 -6.83 10.59
CA CYS A 419 6.82 -5.52 9.94
C CYS A 419 8.16 -4.81 10.21
N LYS A 420 8.66 -4.86 11.46
CA LYS A 420 9.95 -4.28 11.84
C LYS A 420 11.12 -4.94 11.09
N LEU A 421 11.18 -6.26 11.06
CA LEU A 421 12.35 -6.99 10.53
C LEU A 421 12.30 -7.21 9.00
N PHE A 422 11.12 -7.41 8.42
CA PHE A 422 10.96 -7.82 7.01
C PHE A 422 10.36 -6.72 6.11
N ARG A 423 9.90 -5.58 6.65
CA ARG A 423 9.26 -4.50 5.86
C ARG A 423 9.88 -3.11 6.05
N GLN A 424 10.60 -2.85 7.13
CA GLN A 424 11.18 -1.52 7.42
C GLN A 424 12.44 -1.20 6.60
N ASP A 425 13.40 -2.13 6.58
CA ASP A 425 14.68 -1.97 5.88
C ASP A 425 14.96 -3.19 4.99
N ALA A 426 15.21 -2.94 3.70
CA ALA A 426 15.48 -3.99 2.71
C ALA A 426 16.73 -4.82 3.03
N VAL A 427 17.76 -4.21 3.63
CA VAL A 427 19.01 -4.90 4.00
C VAL A 427 18.75 -5.85 5.15
N VAL A 428 18.07 -5.37 6.20
CA VAL A 428 17.67 -6.18 7.35
C VAL A 428 16.77 -7.34 6.92
N ALA A 429 15.76 -7.07 6.09
CA ALA A 429 14.85 -8.09 5.57
C ALA A 429 15.60 -9.17 4.76
N THR A 430 16.60 -8.77 3.98
CA THR A 430 17.44 -9.72 3.21
C THR A 430 18.27 -10.60 4.12
N LEU A 431 18.91 -10.02 5.15
CA LEU A 431 19.71 -10.79 6.09
C LEU A 431 18.86 -11.74 6.94
N TYR A 432 17.68 -11.33 7.40
CA TYR A 432 16.79 -12.23 8.13
C TYR A 432 16.28 -13.39 7.26
N ARG A 433 15.90 -13.13 6.00
CA ARG A 433 15.53 -14.21 5.05
C ARG A 433 16.67 -15.22 4.90
N ASN A 434 17.89 -14.73 4.73
CA ASN A 434 19.06 -15.58 4.53
C ASN A 434 19.50 -16.27 5.84
N TYR A 435 19.26 -15.63 6.98
CA TYR A 435 19.45 -16.22 8.31
C TYR A 435 18.53 -17.43 8.53
N LEU A 436 17.29 -17.42 8.02
CA LEU A 436 16.41 -18.61 8.12
C LEU A 436 17.03 -19.83 7.41
N LEU A 437 17.65 -19.61 6.25
CA LEU A 437 18.39 -20.65 5.54
C LEU A 437 19.62 -21.08 6.33
N ALA A 438 20.35 -20.13 6.92
CA ALA A 438 21.50 -20.43 7.78
C ALA A 438 21.11 -21.27 9.00
N ASP A 439 19.99 -20.94 9.68
CA ASP A 439 19.45 -21.71 10.81
C ASP A 439 19.18 -23.16 10.41
N ARG A 440 18.63 -23.38 9.21
CA ARG A 440 18.40 -24.72 8.67
C ARG A 440 19.70 -25.48 8.37
N ILE A 441 20.59 -24.89 7.59
CA ILE A 441 21.82 -25.56 7.11
C ILE A 441 22.79 -25.82 8.28
N MET A 442 23.01 -24.82 9.14
CA MET A 442 23.98 -24.96 10.23
C MET A 442 23.54 -25.98 11.26
N ARG A 443 22.24 -26.06 11.59
CA ARG A 443 21.73 -27.03 12.56
C ARG A 443 21.92 -28.47 12.09
N HIS A 444 21.85 -28.72 10.80
CA HIS A 444 22.17 -30.04 10.23
C HIS A 444 23.61 -30.45 10.55
N TYR A 445 24.55 -29.50 10.58
CA TYR A 445 25.95 -29.71 10.95
C TYR A 445 26.23 -29.53 12.45
N GLY A 446 25.21 -29.55 13.31
CA GLY A 446 25.33 -29.48 14.76
C GLY A 446 25.63 -28.09 15.33
N VAL A 447 25.48 -27.03 14.52
CA VAL A 447 25.73 -25.64 14.92
C VAL A 447 24.44 -24.84 14.86
N GLN A 448 24.11 -24.11 15.93
CA GLN A 448 22.90 -23.30 16.00
C GLN A 448 23.25 -21.81 15.97
N PRO A 449 22.90 -21.08 14.91
CA PRO A 449 23.10 -19.65 14.87
C PRO A 449 22.11 -18.93 15.80
N LEU A 450 22.39 -17.67 16.14
CA LEU A 450 21.60 -16.84 17.04
C LEU A 450 21.34 -15.48 16.40
N CYS A 451 20.14 -14.93 16.56
CA CYS A 451 19.84 -13.55 16.19
C CYS A 451 19.20 -12.79 17.36
N SER A 452 19.39 -11.47 17.36
CA SER A 452 18.74 -10.52 18.28
C SER A 452 18.18 -9.36 17.45
N PRO A 453 16.87 -9.08 17.45
CA PRO A 453 15.79 -9.79 18.14
C PRO A 453 15.69 -11.29 17.80
N SER A 454 15.32 -12.09 18.80
CA SER A 454 15.20 -13.55 18.64
C SER A 454 13.97 -13.91 17.82
N ILE A 455 14.11 -14.93 16.96
CA ILE A 455 13.02 -15.53 16.20
C ILE A 455 12.82 -17.00 16.61
N PRO A 456 11.59 -17.55 16.48
CA PRO A 456 11.34 -18.97 16.70
C PRO A 456 12.18 -19.86 15.78
N ALA A 457 12.38 -21.12 16.18
CA ALA A 457 13.15 -22.07 15.37
C ALA A 457 12.42 -22.37 14.04
N THR A 458 13.11 -22.19 12.90
CA THR A 458 12.49 -22.27 11.57
C THR A 458 12.93 -23.48 10.75
N HIS A 459 14.02 -24.14 11.14
CA HIS A 459 14.66 -25.25 10.40
C HIS A 459 13.75 -26.44 10.03
N ASN A 460 12.70 -26.74 10.81
CA ASN A 460 11.80 -27.89 10.59
C ASN A 460 10.47 -27.51 9.92
N HIS A 461 10.32 -26.28 9.43
CA HIS A 461 9.09 -25.82 8.80
C HIS A 461 8.83 -26.55 7.46
N THR A 462 7.58 -26.98 7.20
CA THR A 462 7.19 -27.81 6.04
C THR A 462 7.48 -27.19 4.67
N LEU A 463 7.42 -25.86 4.54
CA LEU A 463 7.79 -25.16 3.30
C LEU A 463 9.24 -25.42 2.84
N TRP A 464 10.12 -25.85 3.75
CA TRP A 464 11.46 -26.28 3.36
C TRP A 464 11.45 -27.53 2.49
N ASP A 465 10.47 -28.43 2.66
CA ASP A 465 10.29 -29.60 1.79
C ASP A 465 9.88 -29.18 0.38
N SER A 466 9.14 -28.07 0.26
CA SER A 466 8.85 -27.46 -1.05
C SER A 466 10.12 -26.92 -1.70
N LEU A 467 11.00 -26.26 -0.95
CA LEU A 467 12.29 -25.81 -1.49
C LEU A 467 13.14 -26.99 -1.97
N ASP A 468 13.22 -28.04 -1.17
CA ASP A 468 13.98 -29.26 -1.48
C ASP A 468 13.50 -29.89 -2.80
N TYR A 469 12.18 -29.97 -3.00
CA TYR A 469 11.58 -30.43 -4.25
C TYR A 469 11.95 -29.53 -5.45
N GLU A 470 11.86 -28.20 -5.31
CA GLU A 470 12.16 -27.27 -6.40
C GLU A 470 13.64 -27.26 -6.79
N ILE A 471 14.55 -27.42 -5.82
CA ILE A 471 15.97 -27.62 -6.09
C ILE A 471 16.17 -28.91 -6.88
N ASP A 472 15.52 -30.01 -6.50
CA ASP A 472 15.65 -31.28 -7.20
C ASP A 472 15.18 -31.17 -8.67
N VAL A 473 14.01 -30.57 -8.91
CA VAL A 473 13.47 -30.31 -10.25
C VAL A 473 14.43 -29.47 -11.09
N CYS A 474 15.05 -28.44 -10.51
CA CYS A 474 16.04 -27.63 -11.21
C CYS A 474 17.31 -28.43 -11.55
N LEU A 475 17.81 -29.24 -10.61
CA LEU A 475 19.04 -30.03 -10.80
C LEU A 475 18.88 -31.14 -11.83
N GLN A 476 17.70 -31.75 -11.94
CA GLN A 476 17.41 -32.73 -12.99
C GLN A 476 17.55 -32.16 -14.41
N GLN A 477 17.28 -30.86 -14.58
CA GLN A 477 17.42 -30.16 -15.86
C GLN A 477 18.86 -29.66 -16.13
N LEU A 478 19.68 -29.48 -15.08
CA LEU A 478 20.96 -28.78 -15.15
C LEU A 478 21.96 -29.36 -16.16
N PRO A 479 22.19 -30.69 -16.27
CA PRO A 479 23.14 -31.25 -17.24
C PRO A 479 22.82 -30.83 -18.68
N ARG A 480 21.54 -30.90 -19.07
CA ARG A 480 21.06 -30.49 -20.39
C ARG A 480 21.29 -28.99 -20.62
N LEU A 481 20.99 -28.17 -19.62
CA LEU A 481 21.12 -26.71 -19.71
C LEU A 481 22.58 -26.27 -19.85
N LEU A 482 23.52 -26.97 -19.21
CA LEU A 482 24.95 -26.69 -19.34
C LEU A 482 25.47 -27.04 -20.74
N GLU A 483 25.10 -28.20 -21.29
CA GLU A 483 25.44 -28.59 -22.66
C GLU A 483 24.93 -27.57 -23.69
N GLU A 484 23.69 -27.10 -23.52
CA GLU A 484 23.09 -26.06 -24.37
C GLU A 484 23.81 -24.72 -24.25
N ALA A 485 24.15 -24.29 -23.03
CA ALA A 485 24.85 -23.04 -22.78
C ALA A 485 26.26 -23.04 -23.39
N GLU A 486 26.98 -24.16 -23.29
CA GLU A 486 28.29 -24.33 -23.92
C GLU A 486 28.20 -24.26 -25.44
N TRP A 487 27.23 -24.96 -26.03
CA TRP A 487 26.96 -24.91 -27.46
C TRP A 487 26.65 -23.48 -27.94
N ASP A 488 25.81 -22.75 -27.21
CA ASP A 488 25.46 -21.39 -27.56
C ASP A 488 26.65 -20.42 -27.45
N LYS A 489 27.53 -20.62 -26.47
CA LYS A 489 28.78 -19.89 -26.35
C LYS A 489 29.69 -20.16 -27.55
N GLN A 490 29.82 -21.42 -27.96
CA GLN A 490 30.59 -21.80 -29.15
C GLN A 490 30.00 -21.18 -30.43
N ARG A 491 28.67 -21.18 -30.57
CA ARG A 491 27.95 -20.57 -31.69
C ARG A 491 28.16 -19.06 -31.76
N LYS A 492 28.03 -18.34 -30.65
CA LYS A 492 28.27 -16.89 -30.56
C LYS A 492 29.73 -16.55 -30.88
N ASN A 493 30.67 -17.34 -30.38
CA ASN A 493 32.09 -17.18 -30.69
C ASN A 493 32.41 -17.43 -32.17
N LYS A 494 31.74 -18.41 -32.81
CA LYS A 494 31.83 -18.63 -34.25
C LYS A 494 31.28 -17.44 -35.03
N MET A 495 30.09 -16.95 -34.69
CA MET A 495 29.51 -15.75 -35.33
C MET A 495 30.39 -14.51 -35.18
N ARG A 496 30.97 -14.27 -34.00
CA ARG A 496 31.92 -13.18 -33.77
C ARG A 496 33.14 -13.30 -34.68
N ARG A 497 33.72 -14.49 -34.78
CA ARG A 497 34.85 -14.77 -35.69
C ARG A 497 34.46 -14.53 -37.15
N ASP A 498 33.30 -15.04 -37.58
CA ASP A 498 32.80 -14.86 -38.95
C ASP A 498 32.52 -13.37 -39.27
N GLU A 499 32.02 -12.60 -38.29
CA GLU A 499 31.80 -11.16 -38.45
C GLU A 499 33.11 -10.36 -38.49
N GLU A 500 34.06 -10.69 -37.62
CA GLU A 500 35.40 -10.10 -37.63
C GLU A 500 36.13 -10.41 -38.94
N GLU A 501 36.01 -11.64 -39.46
CA GLU A 501 36.47 -12.01 -40.79
C GLU A 501 35.78 -11.23 -41.90
N ARG A 502 34.46 -11.02 -41.84
CA ARG A 502 33.73 -10.20 -42.81
C ARG A 502 34.20 -8.74 -42.78
N ARG A 503 34.43 -8.16 -41.59
CA ARG A 503 34.98 -6.80 -41.43
C ARG A 503 36.39 -6.71 -42.01
N LEU A 504 37.25 -7.70 -41.75
CA LEU A 504 38.59 -7.77 -42.34
C LEU A 504 38.55 -7.92 -43.86
N ARG A 505 37.65 -8.74 -44.41
CA ARG A 505 37.44 -8.88 -45.87
C ARG A 505 36.92 -7.58 -46.49
N ALA A 506 36.02 -6.86 -45.82
CA ALA A 506 35.54 -5.55 -46.24
C ALA A 506 36.67 -4.50 -46.25
N ASN A 507 37.48 -4.43 -45.20
CA ASN A 507 38.65 -3.55 -45.13
C ASN A 507 39.70 -3.88 -46.21
N ARG A 508 39.94 -5.17 -46.51
CA ARG A 508 40.82 -5.59 -47.62
C ARG A 508 40.25 -5.20 -48.99
N ARG A 509 38.94 -5.28 -49.19
CA ARG A 509 38.26 -4.80 -50.41
C ARG A 509 38.35 -3.28 -50.55
N GLN A 510 38.19 -2.53 -49.47
CA GLN A 510 38.30 -1.07 -49.47
C GLN A 510 39.75 -0.61 -49.73
N LYS A 511 40.75 -1.31 -49.16
CA LYS A 511 42.17 -1.09 -49.49
C LYS A 511 42.51 -1.47 -50.93
N ARG A 512 41.87 -2.49 -51.51
CA ARG A 512 42.02 -2.83 -52.94
C ARG A 512 41.36 -1.78 -53.83
N MET A 513 40.22 -1.21 -53.45
CA MET A 513 39.59 -0.10 -54.18
C MET A 513 40.42 1.19 -54.10
N SER A 514 41.07 1.48 -52.97
CA SER A 514 41.98 2.63 -52.85
C SER A 514 43.32 2.43 -53.58
N PHE A 515 43.69 1.19 -53.90
CA PHE A 515 44.87 0.87 -54.72
C PHE A 515 44.53 0.88 -56.23
N CYS A 516 43.25 0.76 -56.59
CA CYS A 516 42.78 0.88 -57.97
C CYS A 516 42.55 2.34 -58.39
N SER A 517 42.51 3.28 -57.44
CA SER A 517 42.44 4.74 -57.69
C SER A 517 43.80 5.40 -57.98
N SER A 518 44.88 4.63 -58.13
CA SER A 518 46.21 5.12 -58.55
C SER A 518 46.69 4.52 -59.89
N SER A 519 45.80 3.89 -60.66
CA SER A 519 46.08 3.60 -62.07
C SER A 519 45.38 4.65 -62.92
N SER A 520 46.18 5.61 -63.40
CA SER A 520 45.87 6.42 -64.57
C SER A 520 45.61 5.49 -65.75
N ASP A 521 44.35 5.25 -66.08
CA ASP A 521 43.84 4.92 -67.41
C ASP A 521 42.38 4.50 -67.24
N ILE A 522 41.48 5.47 -67.38
CA ILE A 522 40.16 5.44 -68.06
C ILE A 522 39.53 6.85 -67.89
N THR A 523 40.34 7.90 -68.08
CA THR A 523 39.88 9.26 -68.39
C THR A 523 40.16 9.56 -69.85
N SER A 524 39.54 8.78 -70.75
CA SER A 524 39.53 9.10 -72.19
C SER A 524 38.27 8.65 -72.94
N VAL A 525 37.21 8.18 -72.28
CA VAL A 525 36.01 7.71 -73.00
C VAL A 525 34.68 8.32 -72.53
N LEU A 526 34.64 9.17 -71.49
CA LEU A 526 33.37 9.77 -71.04
C LEU A 526 33.42 11.29 -70.84
N GLU A 527 34.25 11.99 -71.62
CA GLU A 527 33.90 13.33 -72.10
C GLU A 527 33.04 13.18 -73.35
N ASN A 528 31.74 13.02 -73.15
CA ASN A 528 30.66 13.40 -74.08
C ASN A 528 29.36 12.81 -73.54
N ILE A 529 28.61 13.61 -72.78
CA ILE A 529 27.19 13.90 -72.99
C ILE A 529 26.70 14.78 -71.82
N ASN A 530 26.06 15.87 -72.22
CA ASN A 530 25.60 17.02 -71.44
C ASN A 530 24.86 16.75 -70.11
N PRO A 531 24.95 17.72 -69.17
CA PRO A 531 23.99 17.88 -68.09
C PRO A 531 22.77 18.65 -68.62
N LEU A 532 21.58 18.05 -68.53
CA LEU A 532 20.24 18.67 -68.39
C LEU A 532 19.18 17.76 -69.02
N LYS A 533 18.44 17.07 -68.16
CA LYS A 533 16.97 17.04 -68.20
C LYS A 533 16.43 16.40 -66.91
N LEU A 534 15.88 17.26 -66.05
CA LEU A 534 14.80 16.85 -65.18
C LEU A 534 13.68 16.26 -66.05
N SER A 535 13.30 15.01 -65.80
CA SER A 535 11.90 14.60 -65.75
C SER A 535 11.78 13.16 -65.26
N GLY A 536 11.03 12.97 -64.17
CA GLY A 536 10.17 11.81 -64.02
C GLY A 536 10.76 10.56 -63.37
N THR A 537 10.27 10.31 -62.15
CA THR A 537 9.58 9.08 -61.70
C THR A 537 10.14 8.39 -60.44
N PRO A 538 9.23 7.81 -59.62
CA PRO A 538 9.36 7.73 -58.18
C PRO A 538 9.83 6.34 -57.75
N LYS A 539 11.08 6.21 -57.31
CA LYS A 539 11.57 4.95 -56.72
C LYS A 539 12.22 5.08 -55.34
N ILE A 540 12.25 6.30 -54.76
CA ILE A 540 12.87 6.53 -53.45
C ILE A 540 11.83 6.68 -52.31
N LYS A 541 10.53 6.74 -52.63
CA LYS A 541 9.45 6.72 -51.62
C LYS A 541 8.94 5.32 -51.23
N LEU A 542 9.38 4.25 -51.90
CA LEU A 542 8.90 2.88 -51.61
C LEU A 542 9.87 2.03 -50.76
N GLU A 543 11.13 2.43 -50.60
CA GLU A 543 12.06 1.72 -49.71
C GLU A 543 12.02 2.21 -48.27
N ILE A 544 11.65 3.48 -48.04
CA ILE A 544 11.46 4.02 -46.68
C ILE A 544 10.12 3.53 -46.08
N ALA A 545 9.15 3.16 -46.92
CA ALA A 545 7.87 2.58 -46.50
C ALA A 545 7.94 1.07 -46.18
N LYS A 546 9.02 0.37 -46.58
CA LYS A 546 9.21 -1.06 -46.27
C LYS A 546 9.91 -1.28 -44.93
N THR A 547 10.78 -0.37 -44.51
CA THR A 547 11.46 -0.42 -43.20
C THR A 547 10.57 0.00 -42.03
N PHE A 548 9.48 0.74 -42.27
CA PHE A 548 8.55 1.16 -41.22
C PHE A 548 7.46 0.11 -40.90
N ASN A 549 7.13 -0.79 -41.84
CA ASN A 549 6.10 -1.82 -41.65
C ASN A 549 6.64 -3.16 -41.09
N THR A 550 7.95 -3.40 -41.12
CA THR A 550 8.59 -4.54 -40.44
C THR A 550 8.79 -4.37 -38.93
N TRP A 551 8.43 -3.21 -38.38
CA TRP A 551 8.53 -2.93 -36.95
C TRP A 551 7.20 -3.12 -36.21
N LYS A 552 6.06 -3.23 -36.92
CA LYS A 552 4.70 -3.30 -36.34
C LYS A 552 4.14 -4.73 -36.18
N SER A 553 4.93 -5.78 -36.42
CA SER A 553 4.48 -7.19 -36.34
C SER A 553 5.22 -8.06 -35.33
N ARG A 554 5.99 -7.47 -34.41
CA ARG A 554 6.50 -8.19 -33.23
C ARG A 554 5.69 -7.80 -32.01
N ASP A 555 4.61 -8.54 -31.78
CA ASP A 555 4.19 -9.01 -30.45
C ASP A 555 2.80 -9.67 -30.53
N ARG A 556 2.78 -11.00 -30.67
CA ARG A 556 1.78 -11.91 -30.10
C ARG A 556 2.40 -13.31 -29.95
N PRO A 557 2.33 -13.96 -28.77
CA PRO A 557 2.57 -15.38 -28.66
C PRO A 557 1.22 -16.10 -28.84
N ASN A 558 0.97 -16.64 -30.03
CA ASN A 558 -0.06 -17.67 -30.20
C ASN A 558 0.62 -19.04 -30.26
N ILE A 559 0.35 -19.85 -29.25
CA ILE A 559 0.56 -21.28 -29.24
C ILE A 559 -0.54 -21.86 -30.15
N GLU A 560 -0.18 -22.25 -31.36
CA GLU A 560 -1.03 -23.13 -32.18
C GLU A 560 -0.43 -24.54 -32.16
N ILE A 561 -1.17 -25.43 -31.53
CA ILE A 561 -1.02 -26.88 -31.55
C ILE A 561 -1.31 -27.33 -32.98
N TYR A 562 -0.31 -27.87 -33.70
CA TYR A 562 -0.55 -28.46 -35.01
C TYR A 562 -0.66 -29.98 -34.97
N ASN A 563 -1.75 -30.41 -35.59
CA ASN A 563 -2.25 -31.75 -35.81
C ASN A 563 -1.30 -32.67 -36.60
N LYS A 564 -1.58 -33.98 -36.46
CA LYS A 564 -1.08 -35.14 -37.22
C LYS A 564 -0.75 -34.83 -38.70
N PRO A 565 0.29 -35.46 -39.28
CA PRO A 565 0.46 -35.48 -40.72
C PRO A 565 -0.41 -36.57 -41.36
N ASP A 566 -1.19 -36.18 -42.37
CA ASP A 566 -1.84 -37.07 -43.32
C ASP A 566 -0.79 -37.76 -44.21
N ASP A 567 -0.88 -39.09 -44.25
CA ASP A 567 -0.24 -39.95 -45.25
C ASP A 567 -0.96 -39.78 -46.60
N SER A 568 -0.30 -39.20 -47.60
CA SER A 568 -0.43 -39.60 -49.00
C SER A 568 0.39 -38.68 -49.92
N ARG A 569 1.60 -39.13 -50.28
CA ARG A 569 2.16 -38.90 -51.61
C ARG A 569 3.35 -39.82 -51.86
N SER A 570 3.08 -40.79 -52.71
CA SER A 570 3.99 -41.75 -53.33
C SER A 570 4.97 -41.07 -54.29
N ASP A 571 6.21 -41.58 -54.23
CA ASP A 571 7.17 -41.80 -55.32
C ASP A 571 7.61 -40.63 -56.21
N SER A 572 8.90 -40.25 -56.11
CA SER A 572 9.98 -40.96 -56.82
C SER A 572 11.26 -40.11 -56.81
N SER A 573 12.32 -40.57 -56.13
CA SER A 573 13.72 -40.47 -56.58
C SER A 573 14.63 -40.94 -55.47
N SER A 574 15.47 -41.91 -55.81
CA SER A 574 16.58 -42.43 -55.04
C SER A 574 17.49 -41.34 -54.49
N ASP A 575 17.61 -41.24 -53.18
CA ASP A 575 18.85 -40.81 -52.52
C ASP A 575 18.94 -41.43 -51.12
N SER A 576 20.06 -42.10 -50.88
CA SER A 576 20.43 -42.83 -49.68
C SER A 576 20.80 -41.89 -48.53
N ASP A 577 19.82 -41.16 -47.99
CA ASP A 577 20.00 -40.24 -46.85
C ASP A 577 18.96 -40.47 -45.71
N GLY A 578 18.31 -41.64 -45.71
CA GLY A 578 17.23 -41.99 -44.78
C GLY A 578 17.64 -42.16 -43.31
N ALA A 579 18.92 -42.43 -43.01
CA ALA A 579 19.40 -42.61 -41.64
C ALA A 579 19.64 -41.28 -40.90
N ASN A 580 19.94 -40.19 -41.61
CA ASN A 580 20.29 -38.89 -41.01
C ASN A 580 19.09 -38.02 -40.66
N ASN A 581 17.87 -38.37 -41.12
CA ASN A 581 16.70 -37.52 -40.93
C ASN A 581 15.95 -37.85 -39.63
N ILE A 582 15.90 -39.13 -39.20
CA ILE A 582 15.30 -39.52 -37.91
C ILE A 582 16.11 -38.96 -36.74
N ASP A 583 17.45 -39.04 -36.82
CA ASP A 583 18.34 -38.39 -35.85
C ASP A 583 18.18 -36.87 -35.84
N ARG A 584 18.06 -36.23 -37.01
CA ARG A 584 17.86 -34.78 -37.11
C ARG A 584 16.50 -34.31 -36.55
N TRP A 585 15.46 -35.14 -36.65
CA TRP A 585 14.14 -34.87 -36.04
C TRP A 585 14.17 -35.05 -34.51
N GLN A 586 14.78 -36.12 -33.99
CA GLN A 586 15.00 -36.28 -32.55
C GLN A 586 15.91 -35.18 -31.96
N TYR A 587 16.92 -34.74 -32.73
CA TYR A 587 17.82 -33.63 -32.38
C TYR A 587 17.15 -32.25 -32.47
N ARG A 588 16.13 -32.07 -33.32
CA ARG A 588 15.29 -30.85 -33.34
C ARG A 588 14.27 -30.82 -32.20
N TYR A 589 13.74 -31.97 -31.80
CA TYR A 589 12.81 -32.06 -30.67
C TYR A 589 13.51 -31.78 -29.33
N LYS A 590 14.75 -32.29 -29.15
CA LYS A 590 15.63 -31.90 -28.04
C LYS A 590 15.99 -30.40 -28.05
N ARG A 591 16.01 -29.77 -29.23
CA ARG A 591 16.34 -28.35 -29.45
C ARG A 591 15.27 -27.35 -29.00
N ASN A 592 14.05 -27.82 -28.72
CA ASN A 592 12.92 -26.99 -28.27
C ASN A 592 12.75 -26.98 -26.73
N ALA A 593 13.62 -27.63 -25.97
CA ALA A 593 13.48 -27.73 -24.52
C ALA A 593 14.31 -26.66 -23.79
N GLY A 594 13.91 -25.40 -23.94
CA GLY A 594 14.39 -24.32 -23.06
C GLY A 594 14.12 -24.64 -21.58
N TYR A 595 14.64 -23.79 -20.68
CA TYR A 595 14.40 -23.93 -19.25
C TYR A 595 12.89 -24.10 -18.95
N ILE A 596 12.53 -25.20 -18.28
CA ILE A 596 11.16 -25.45 -17.86
C ILE A 596 11.00 -24.83 -16.48
N ALA A 597 10.26 -23.72 -16.44
CA ALA A 597 9.97 -22.99 -15.22
C ALA A 597 9.20 -23.86 -14.22
N SER A 598 9.47 -23.63 -12.94
CA SER A 598 8.81 -24.31 -11.84
C SER A 598 7.30 -24.05 -11.80
N MET A 599 6.53 -25.05 -11.36
CA MET A 599 5.10 -24.91 -11.04
C MET A 599 4.84 -24.37 -9.63
N PHE A 600 5.89 -24.13 -8.82
CA PHE A 600 5.80 -23.68 -7.43
C PHE A 600 4.73 -22.60 -7.24
N PHE A 601 4.87 -21.46 -7.93
CA PHE A 601 3.98 -20.32 -7.76
C PHE A 601 2.53 -20.60 -8.21
N VAL A 602 2.34 -21.43 -9.23
CA VAL A 602 1.00 -21.83 -9.68
C VAL A 602 0.34 -22.71 -8.61
N ASN A 603 1.08 -23.68 -8.07
CA ASN A 603 0.60 -24.55 -7.01
C ASN A 603 0.25 -23.75 -5.74
N GLN A 604 1.04 -22.73 -5.40
CA GLN A 604 0.75 -21.85 -4.26
C GLN A 604 -0.50 -20.97 -4.49
N LEU A 605 -0.71 -20.45 -5.70
CA LEU A 605 -1.96 -19.72 -6.01
C LEU A 605 -3.18 -20.64 -5.94
N ASN A 606 -3.07 -21.87 -6.45
CA ASN A 606 -4.15 -22.86 -6.36
C ASN A 606 -4.46 -23.22 -4.90
N ALA A 607 -3.43 -23.41 -4.07
CA ALA A 607 -3.60 -23.64 -2.63
C ALA A 607 -4.32 -22.48 -1.94
N PHE A 608 -3.99 -21.23 -2.31
CA PHE A 608 -4.67 -20.05 -1.79
C PHE A 608 -6.13 -19.96 -2.23
N ASP A 609 -6.44 -20.31 -3.49
CA ASP A 609 -7.81 -20.37 -3.97
C ASP A 609 -8.64 -21.44 -3.24
N ILE A 610 -8.07 -22.63 -3.04
CA ILE A 610 -8.71 -23.70 -2.24
C ILE A 610 -9.01 -23.21 -0.81
N TRP A 611 -8.04 -22.52 -0.20
CA TRP A 611 -8.23 -21.92 1.13
C TRP A 611 -9.37 -20.89 1.14
N LEU A 612 -9.47 -20.04 0.11
CA LEU A 612 -10.56 -19.06 -0.03
C LEU A 612 -11.93 -19.74 -0.18
N GLN A 613 -12.02 -20.79 -0.99
CA GLN A 613 -13.26 -21.54 -1.19
C GLN A 613 -13.74 -22.18 0.12
N HIS A 614 -12.85 -22.82 0.87
CA HIS A 614 -13.18 -23.41 2.17
C HIS A 614 -13.60 -22.36 3.19
N THR A 615 -12.90 -21.22 3.22
CA THR A 615 -13.18 -20.12 4.15
C THR A 615 -14.55 -19.50 3.86
N ALA A 616 -14.88 -19.26 2.59
CA ALA A 616 -16.18 -18.75 2.18
C ALA A 616 -17.33 -19.67 2.65
N VAL A 617 -17.20 -20.99 2.43
CA VAL A 617 -18.18 -21.98 2.91
C VAL A 617 -18.31 -21.97 4.42
N THR A 618 -17.18 -21.89 5.14
CA THR A 618 -17.14 -21.85 6.60
C THR A 618 -17.88 -20.63 7.14
N ILE A 619 -17.56 -19.44 6.61
CA ILE A 619 -18.23 -18.17 6.98
C ILE A 619 -19.74 -18.27 6.74
N SER A 620 -20.17 -18.78 5.58
CA SER A 620 -21.58 -18.93 5.23
C SER A 620 -22.32 -19.91 6.13
N GLN A 621 -21.67 -20.97 6.61
CA GLN A 621 -22.29 -21.91 7.56
C GLN A 621 -22.52 -21.28 8.94
N TYR A 622 -21.57 -20.48 9.43
CA TYR A 622 -21.70 -19.82 10.74
C TYR A 622 -22.70 -18.66 10.75
N THR A 623 -22.81 -17.90 9.66
CA THR A 623 -23.81 -16.83 9.53
C THR A 623 -25.23 -17.40 9.57
N LEU A 624 -25.48 -18.55 8.93
CA LEU A 624 -26.78 -19.23 8.95
C LEU A 624 -27.19 -19.77 10.32
N THR A 625 -26.23 -20.16 11.17
CA THR A 625 -26.52 -20.65 12.54
C THR A 625 -26.73 -19.54 13.57
N SER A 626 -26.23 -18.33 13.29
CA SER A 626 -26.30 -17.19 14.23
C SER A 626 -27.64 -16.46 14.22
N SER A 627 -28.51 -16.71 13.23
CA SER A 627 -29.87 -16.13 13.16
C SER A 627 -30.88 -16.82 14.09
N CYS A 628 -30.48 -17.87 14.82
CA CYS A 628 -31.40 -18.74 15.55
C CYS A 628 -31.35 -18.62 17.08
N VAL A 629 -30.40 -17.89 17.67
CA VAL A 629 -30.25 -17.78 19.14
C VAL A 629 -29.58 -16.46 19.52
N ASP A 630 -30.14 -15.75 20.51
CA ASP A 630 -29.52 -14.58 21.16
C ASP A 630 -28.19 -14.97 21.82
N PHE A 631 -27.08 -14.89 21.07
CA PHE A 631 -25.73 -15.10 21.61
C PHE A 631 -25.08 -13.76 22.00
N PRO A 632 -24.36 -13.72 23.14
CA PRO A 632 -23.66 -12.51 23.57
C PRO A 632 -22.52 -12.12 22.58
N PRO A 633 -22.25 -10.81 22.42
CA PRO A 633 -21.32 -10.26 21.41
C PRO A 633 -19.83 -10.61 21.60
N SER A 634 -19.49 -11.45 22.58
CA SER A 634 -18.12 -11.91 22.84
C SER A 634 -17.68 -13.13 22.02
N LEU A 635 -18.55 -13.69 21.17
CA LEU A 635 -18.26 -14.90 20.36
C LEU A 635 -18.00 -14.65 18.88
N SER A 636 -18.25 -13.46 18.31
CA SER A 636 -17.84 -13.13 16.93
C SER A 636 -16.33 -13.15 16.74
N THR A 637 -15.57 -13.04 17.83
CA THR A 637 -14.11 -13.21 17.91
C THR A 637 -13.66 -14.67 17.75
N ASN A 638 -14.49 -15.68 18.06
CA ASN A 638 -14.07 -17.09 18.06
C ASN A 638 -13.94 -17.71 16.65
N ILE A 639 -14.66 -17.22 15.63
CA ILE A 639 -14.55 -17.77 14.26
C ILE A 639 -13.17 -17.42 13.65
N LEU A 640 -12.70 -16.21 13.92
CA LEU A 640 -11.39 -15.70 13.49
C LEU A 640 -10.22 -16.34 14.24
N GLU A 641 -10.43 -16.80 15.48
CA GLU A 641 -9.46 -17.60 16.22
C GLU A 641 -9.39 -19.06 15.72
N CYS A 642 -10.49 -19.58 15.17
CA CYS A 642 -10.56 -20.93 14.60
C CYS A 642 -10.03 -21.05 13.16
N LEU A 643 -9.99 -19.95 12.39
CA LEU A 643 -9.48 -19.94 11.02
C LEU A 643 -7.96 -19.69 11.01
N GLU A 644 -7.18 -20.71 10.61
CA GLU A 644 -5.76 -20.53 10.35
C GLU A 644 -5.55 -19.49 9.23
N GLN A 645 -4.69 -18.50 9.48
CA GLN A 645 -4.37 -17.46 8.51
C GLN A 645 -3.72 -18.07 7.26
N PRO A 646 -4.04 -17.56 6.06
CA PRO A 646 -3.52 -18.13 4.83
C PRO A 646 -2.01 -17.95 4.74
N GLN A 647 -1.29 -19.06 4.78
CA GLN A 647 0.16 -19.10 4.62
C GLN A 647 0.61 -18.46 3.29
N GLN A 648 -0.20 -18.53 2.24
CA GLN A 648 0.16 -18.06 0.90
C GLN A 648 0.14 -16.54 0.75
N LEU A 649 -0.29 -15.76 1.76
CA LEU A 649 -0.48 -14.32 1.62
C LEU A 649 0.81 -13.55 1.23
N PRO A 650 1.99 -13.81 1.83
CA PRO A 650 3.25 -13.23 1.35
C PRO A 650 3.66 -13.72 -0.04
N ILE A 651 3.25 -14.92 -0.45
CA ILE A 651 3.51 -15.47 -1.79
C ILE A 651 2.73 -14.67 -2.83
N VAL A 652 1.45 -14.37 -2.56
CA VAL A 652 0.61 -13.52 -3.41
C VAL A 652 1.26 -12.14 -3.58
N LEU A 653 1.80 -11.54 -2.51
CA LEU A 653 2.56 -10.29 -2.59
C LEU A 653 3.74 -10.38 -3.55
N GLN A 654 4.56 -11.44 -3.43
CA GLN A 654 5.71 -11.66 -4.32
C GLN A 654 5.28 -11.84 -5.78
N LEU A 655 4.10 -12.41 -6.02
CA LEU A 655 3.58 -12.65 -7.36
C LEU A 655 3.05 -11.40 -8.05
N LEU A 656 2.57 -10.40 -7.31
CA LEU A 656 2.19 -9.10 -7.87
C LEU A 656 3.36 -8.38 -8.56
N LEU A 657 4.59 -8.62 -8.10
CA LEU A 657 5.81 -8.11 -8.69
C LEU A 657 6.07 -8.68 -10.10
N SER A 658 5.58 -9.90 -10.37
CA SER A 658 5.79 -10.58 -11.66
C SER A 658 4.67 -10.29 -12.63
N GLN A 659 5.00 -9.80 -13.83
CA GLN A 659 4.00 -9.56 -14.88
C GLN A 659 3.22 -10.83 -15.27
N LYS A 660 3.86 -12.01 -15.20
CA LYS A 660 3.26 -13.30 -15.58
C LYS A 660 2.07 -13.70 -14.70
N TYR A 661 2.16 -13.46 -13.39
CA TYR A 661 1.17 -13.94 -12.41
C TYR A 661 0.30 -12.82 -11.83
N ARG A 662 0.59 -11.56 -12.18
CA ARG A 662 -0.02 -10.37 -11.56
C ARG A 662 -1.54 -10.37 -11.60
N LEU A 663 -2.14 -10.68 -12.75
CA LEU A 663 -3.60 -10.63 -12.91
C LEU A 663 -4.29 -11.64 -11.98
N GLY A 664 -3.88 -12.91 -12.02
CA GLY A 664 -4.42 -13.95 -11.15
C GLY A 664 -4.19 -13.68 -9.66
N ALA A 665 -3.00 -13.17 -9.30
CA ALA A 665 -2.70 -12.78 -7.92
C ALA A 665 -3.57 -11.61 -7.43
N LEU A 666 -3.86 -10.61 -8.30
CA LEU A 666 -4.78 -9.51 -7.97
C LEU A 666 -6.22 -9.99 -7.78
N MET A 667 -6.68 -10.92 -8.63
CA MET A 667 -8.02 -11.49 -8.50
C MET A 667 -8.19 -12.23 -7.17
N LEU A 668 -7.23 -13.09 -6.79
CA LEU A 668 -7.29 -13.80 -5.51
C LEU A 668 -7.11 -12.85 -4.31
N LEU A 669 -6.27 -11.82 -4.43
CA LEU A 669 -6.16 -10.79 -3.41
C LEU A 669 -7.49 -10.05 -3.21
N TYR A 670 -8.17 -9.69 -4.30
CA TYR A 670 -9.47 -9.04 -4.26
C TYR A 670 -10.53 -9.91 -3.57
N ARG A 671 -10.58 -11.21 -3.88
CA ARG A 671 -11.43 -12.18 -3.18
C ARG A 671 -11.13 -12.25 -1.69
N PHE A 672 -9.85 -12.28 -1.34
CA PHE A 672 -9.40 -12.33 0.05
C PHE A 672 -9.81 -11.10 0.86
N ILE A 673 -9.52 -9.89 0.38
CA ILE A 673 -9.87 -8.66 1.11
C ILE A 673 -11.39 -8.43 1.17
N SER A 674 -12.15 -9.02 0.25
CA SER A 674 -13.61 -8.99 0.28
C SER A 674 -14.21 -9.85 1.40
N LEU A 675 -13.42 -10.72 2.06
CA LEU A 675 -13.86 -11.46 3.27
C LEU A 675 -14.08 -10.55 4.49
N GLY A 676 -13.59 -9.31 4.48
CA GLY A 676 -13.88 -8.30 5.50
C GLY A 676 -12.66 -7.54 6.06
N PRO A 677 -12.88 -6.68 7.08
CA PRO A 677 -11.86 -5.77 7.61
C PRO A 677 -10.59 -6.46 8.14
N TRP A 678 -10.74 -7.65 8.74
CA TRP A 678 -9.61 -8.44 9.24
C TRP A 678 -8.66 -8.89 8.11
N ALA A 679 -9.20 -9.18 6.91
CA ALA A 679 -8.41 -9.57 5.76
C ALA A 679 -7.67 -8.37 5.17
N VAL A 680 -8.30 -7.19 5.18
CA VAL A 680 -7.65 -5.92 4.85
C VAL A 680 -6.51 -5.62 5.83
N ASP A 681 -6.73 -5.77 7.13
CA ASP A 681 -5.70 -5.58 8.16
C ASP A 681 -4.48 -6.51 7.92
N LEU A 682 -4.73 -7.80 7.64
CA LEU A 682 -3.67 -8.75 7.30
C LEU A 682 -2.92 -8.35 6.02
N ALA A 683 -3.63 -7.95 4.96
CA ALA A 683 -3.00 -7.51 3.71
C ALA A 683 -2.14 -6.25 3.92
N LEU A 684 -2.56 -5.31 4.77
CA LEU A 684 -1.77 -4.13 5.08
C LEU A 684 -0.49 -4.49 5.84
N HIS A 685 -0.55 -5.39 6.82
CA HIS A 685 0.62 -5.90 7.56
C HIS A 685 1.58 -6.73 6.69
N VAL A 686 1.07 -7.52 5.75
CA VAL A 686 1.93 -8.22 4.77
C VAL A 686 2.68 -7.23 3.88
N GLY A 687 2.13 -6.02 3.67
CA GLY A 687 2.78 -4.94 2.93
C GLY A 687 2.30 -4.81 1.49
N PHE A 688 1.02 -5.07 1.20
CA PHE A 688 0.44 -4.89 -0.15
C PHE A 688 0.34 -3.42 -0.58
N PHE A 689 0.21 -2.49 0.37
CA PHE A 689 -0.06 -1.07 0.10
C PHE A 689 0.94 -0.38 -0.88
N PRO A 690 2.27 -0.47 -0.70
CA PRO A 690 3.23 0.17 -1.63
C PRO A 690 3.13 -0.33 -3.07
N TYR A 691 2.59 -1.54 -3.28
CA TYR A 691 2.35 -2.10 -4.60
C TYR A 691 1.02 -1.62 -5.17
N MET A 692 -0.03 -1.56 -4.35
CA MET A 692 -1.35 -1.08 -4.79
C MET A 692 -1.29 0.37 -5.28
N ILE A 693 -0.54 1.24 -4.61
CA ILE A 693 -0.38 2.63 -5.06
C ILE A 693 0.41 2.74 -6.38
N ARG A 694 1.40 1.86 -6.60
CA ARG A 694 2.17 1.82 -7.85
C ARG A 694 1.37 1.24 -9.02
N LEU A 695 0.51 0.27 -8.76
CA LEU A 695 -0.31 -0.39 -9.77
C LEU A 695 -1.50 0.47 -10.24
N LEU A 696 -1.89 1.52 -9.50
CA LEU A 696 -2.90 2.49 -9.95
C LEU A 696 -2.55 3.12 -11.30
N ALA A 697 -1.26 3.38 -11.55
CA ALA A 697 -0.77 3.95 -12.81
C ALA A 697 -0.69 2.93 -13.97
N SER A 698 -1.18 1.70 -13.78
CA SER A 698 -1.20 0.68 -14.82
C SER A 698 -2.06 1.12 -16.01
N ARG A 699 -1.55 0.89 -17.23
CA ARG A 699 -2.29 1.15 -18.48
C ARG A 699 -3.14 -0.04 -18.92
N THR A 700 -2.97 -1.20 -18.28
CA THR A 700 -3.76 -2.40 -18.55
C THR A 700 -5.10 -2.27 -17.83
N VAL A 701 -6.20 -2.24 -18.59
CA VAL A 701 -7.56 -2.00 -18.08
C VAL A 701 -7.94 -2.98 -16.98
N GLU A 702 -7.74 -4.28 -17.21
CA GLU A 702 -8.12 -5.35 -16.26
C GLU A 702 -7.41 -5.21 -14.91
N ILE A 703 -6.12 -4.83 -14.93
CA ILE A 703 -5.34 -4.57 -13.71
C ILE A 703 -5.85 -3.29 -13.03
N GLN A 704 -6.10 -2.24 -13.80
CA GLN A 704 -6.59 -0.96 -13.27
C GLN A 704 -7.95 -1.14 -12.58
N GLU A 705 -8.87 -1.89 -13.20
CA GLU A 705 -10.20 -2.19 -12.68
C GLU A 705 -10.16 -2.97 -11.36
N LEU A 706 -9.37 -4.04 -11.29
CA LEU A 706 -9.15 -4.79 -10.04
C LEU A 706 -8.51 -3.94 -8.95
N VAL A 707 -7.54 -3.10 -9.29
CA VAL A 707 -6.88 -2.22 -8.32
C VAL A 707 -7.86 -1.19 -7.78
N ILE A 708 -8.76 -0.62 -8.60
CA ILE A 708 -9.82 0.28 -8.13
C ILE A 708 -10.73 -0.43 -7.11
N LEU A 709 -11.16 -1.65 -7.40
CA LEU A 709 -11.98 -2.46 -6.49
C LEU A 709 -11.24 -2.76 -5.18
N ILE A 710 -9.94 -3.07 -5.25
CA ILE A 710 -9.10 -3.28 -4.06
C ILE A 710 -9.02 -1.99 -3.23
N TRP A 711 -8.78 -0.84 -3.85
CA TRP A 711 -8.70 0.44 -3.14
C TRP A 711 -9.99 0.82 -2.42
N ALA A 712 -11.15 0.52 -3.01
CA ALA A 712 -12.43 0.73 -2.34
C ALA A 712 -12.52 -0.08 -1.03
N ARG A 713 -12.06 -1.34 -1.01
CA ARG A 713 -12.02 -2.14 0.22
C ARG A 713 -10.99 -1.63 1.23
N LEU A 714 -9.82 -1.18 0.76
CA LEU A 714 -8.76 -0.65 1.63
C LEU A 714 -9.20 0.63 2.34
N ILE A 715 -9.71 1.63 1.61
CA ILE A 715 -10.08 2.93 2.18
C ILE A 715 -11.34 2.86 3.06
N ALA A 716 -12.21 1.89 2.82
CA ALA A 716 -13.36 1.62 3.68
C ALA A 716 -12.94 1.20 5.09
N VAL A 717 -11.80 0.52 5.22
CA VAL A 717 -11.25 0.03 6.49
C VAL A 717 -10.29 1.06 7.10
N ASP A 718 -9.40 1.64 6.31
CA ASP A 718 -8.45 2.66 6.76
C ASP A 718 -8.58 3.97 5.95
N PRO A 719 -9.41 4.93 6.41
CA PRO A 719 -9.57 6.23 5.75
C PRO A 719 -8.30 7.08 5.68
N SER A 720 -7.28 6.81 6.53
CA SER A 720 -6.01 7.56 6.51
C SER A 720 -5.26 7.40 5.18
N LEU A 721 -5.56 6.35 4.42
CA LEU A 721 -5.01 6.09 3.09
C LEU A 721 -5.31 7.20 2.07
N SER A 722 -6.34 8.01 2.31
CA SER A 722 -6.69 9.17 1.48
C SER A 722 -5.55 10.19 1.35
N GLU A 723 -4.75 10.39 2.41
CA GLU A 723 -3.60 11.31 2.38
C GLU A 723 -2.50 10.84 1.41
N ASP A 724 -2.32 9.53 1.29
CA ASP A 724 -1.30 8.95 0.41
C ASP A 724 -1.72 9.00 -1.06
N LEU A 725 -3.03 8.96 -1.34
CA LEU A 725 -3.59 9.16 -2.68
C LEU A 725 -3.39 10.59 -3.20
N LEU A 726 -3.28 11.58 -2.29
CA LEU A 726 -3.03 12.99 -2.63
C LEU A 726 -1.56 13.30 -2.89
N LYS A 727 -0.65 12.68 -2.12
CA LYS A 727 0.81 12.88 -2.28
C LYS A 727 1.34 12.36 -3.62
N GLY A 728 0.65 11.39 -4.23
CA GLY A 728 0.92 10.93 -5.59
C GLY A 728 -0.18 11.37 -6.55
N SER A 729 0.02 11.24 -7.87
CA SER A 729 -1.05 11.38 -8.87
C SER A 729 -2.05 10.21 -8.83
N GLY A 730 -2.37 9.69 -7.64
CA GLY A 730 -3.22 8.53 -7.42
C GLY A 730 -4.67 8.82 -7.82
N ILE A 731 -5.20 9.95 -7.36
CA ILE A 731 -6.54 10.45 -7.70
C ILE A 731 -6.74 10.55 -9.22
N ASP A 732 -5.70 10.92 -9.96
CA ASP A 732 -5.73 11.07 -11.41
C ASP A 732 -6.14 9.78 -12.12
N SER A 733 -5.74 8.63 -11.57
CA SER A 733 -6.02 7.32 -12.16
C SER A 733 -7.51 6.97 -12.06
N PHE A 734 -8.16 7.34 -10.95
CA PHE A 734 -9.60 7.17 -10.75
C PHE A 734 -10.40 8.13 -11.63
N ILE A 735 -10.00 9.41 -11.68
CA ILE A 735 -10.66 10.40 -12.54
C ILE A 735 -10.52 9.99 -14.01
N ALA A 736 -9.34 9.58 -14.46
CA ALA A 736 -9.13 9.13 -15.83
C ALA A 736 -9.98 7.90 -16.19
N TYR A 737 -10.19 6.98 -15.25
CA TYR A 737 -11.11 5.86 -15.42
C TYR A 737 -12.56 6.33 -15.59
N LEU A 738 -13.03 7.22 -14.70
CA LEU A 738 -14.38 7.79 -14.77
C LEU A 738 -14.59 8.57 -16.07
N SER A 739 -13.64 9.42 -16.49
CA SER A 739 -13.73 10.19 -17.74
C SER A 739 -13.83 9.27 -18.97
N ARG A 740 -13.08 8.17 -19.00
CA ARG A 740 -13.10 7.23 -20.13
C ARG A 740 -14.45 6.53 -20.28
N ASN A 741 -15.12 6.23 -19.17
CA ASN A 741 -16.37 5.47 -19.16
C ASN A 741 -17.63 6.36 -19.10
N ALA A 742 -17.49 7.70 -19.04
CA ALA A 742 -18.61 8.63 -18.90
C ALA A 742 -19.47 8.79 -20.18
N GLN A 743 -18.98 8.31 -21.34
CA GLN A 743 -19.72 8.42 -22.60
C GLN A 743 -20.97 7.53 -22.63
N VAL A 744 -22.05 8.08 -23.19
CA VAL A 744 -23.36 7.41 -23.33
C VAL A 744 -23.21 6.17 -24.21
N LYS A 745 -23.35 4.99 -23.61
CA LYS A 745 -23.43 3.71 -24.34
C LYS A 745 -24.91 3.33 -24.55
N PRO A 746 -25.28 2.68 -25.68
CA PRO A 746 -26.61 2.13 -25.89
C PRO A 746 -27.01 1.14 -24.79
N LEU A 747 -28.32 1.01 -24.56
CA LEU A 747 -28.98 0.14 -23.56
C LEU A 747 -28.82 -1.36 -23.88
N GLU A 748 -27.60 -1.89 -23.86
CA GLU A 748 -27.36 -3.34 -23.83
C GLU A 748 -26.87 -3.73 -22.42
N VAL A 749 -27.71 -4.45 -21.68
CA VAL A 749 -27.38 -4.95 -20.33
C VAL A 749 -26.55 -6.22 -20.47
N ASP A 750 -25.26 -6.04 -20.70
CA ASP A 750 -24.27 -7.12 -20.69
C ASP A 750 -23.59 -7.23 -19.31
N GLU A 751 -23.02 -8.40 -18.98
CA GLU A 751 -22.18 -8.62 -17.78
C GLU A 751 -21.08 -7.56 -17.63
N LYS A 752 -20.50 -7.14 -18.75
CA LYS A 752 -19.48 -6.09 -18.80
C LYS A 752 -20.03 -4.72 -18.35
N SER A 753 -21.30 -4.43 -18.60
CA SER A 753 -21.94 -3.19 -18.16
C SER A 753 -22.13 -3.19 -16.64
N ARG A 754 -22.63 -4.30 -16.07
CA ARG A 754 -22.80 -4.45 -14.61
C ARG A 754 -21.48 -4.28 -13.86
N LEU A 755 -20.43 -4.94 -14.36
CA LEU A 755 -19.07 -4.80 -13.81
C LEU A 755 -18.59 -3.35 -13.89
N THR A 756 -18.84 -2.66 -15.01
CA THR A 756 -18.47 -1.25 -15.15
C THR A 756 -19.18 -0.37 -14.11
N ASP A 757 -20.49 -0.58 -13.88
CA ASP A 757 -21.24 0.17 -12.87
C ASP A 757 -20.71 -0.09 -11.45
N SER A 758 -20.34 -1.34 -11.12
CA SER A 758 -19.67 -1.68 -9.84
C SER A 758 -18.33 -0.98 -9.66
N ILE A 759 -17.50 -0.92 -10.71
CA ILE A 759 -16.20 -0.25 -10.66
C ILE A 759 -16.38 1.28 -10.59
N VAL A 760 -17.38 1.84 -11.28
CA VAL A 760 -17.75 3.26 -11.17
C VAL A 760 -18.18 3.59 -9.75
N ALA A 761 -19.00 2.74 -9.12
CA ALA A 761 -19.37 2.88 -7.71
C ALA A 761 -18.12 2.90 -6.80
N ALA A 762 -17.22 1.93 -6.98
CA ALA A 762 -15.98 1.81 -6.22
C ALA A 762 -15.04 3.01 -6.41
N ALA A 763 -14.79 3.44 -7.65
CA ALA A 763 -13.95 4.60 -7.95
C ALA A 763 -14.52 5.86 -7.32
N THR A 764 -15.84 6.04 -7.42
CA THR A 764 -16.53 7.22 -6.90
C THR A 764 -16.57 7.23 -5.37
N PHE A 765 -16.71 6.05 -4.75
CA PHE A 765 -16.56 5.88 -3.31
C PHE A 765 -15.18 6.33 -2.82
N VAL A 766 -14.11 5.85 -3.44
CA VAL A 766 -12.73 6.24 -3.08
C VAL A 766 -12.54 7.75 -3.19
N LEU A 767 -13.05 8.37 -4.26
CA LEU A 767 -12.98 9.82 -4.44
C LEU A 767 -13.79 10.56 -3.36
N THR A 768 -14.99 10.08 -3.03
CA THR A 768 -15.82 10.65 -1.94
C THR A 768 -15.07 10.64 -0.62
N MET A 769 -14.48 9.50 -0.25
CA MET A 769 -13.72 9.35 0.99
C MET A 769 -12.47 10.22 1.01
N THR A 770 -11.85 10.44 -0.16
CA THR A 770 -10.66 11.30 -0.28
C THR A 770 -11.01 12.80 -0.24
N CYS A 771 -12.19 13.18 -0.75
CA CYS A 771 -12.70 14.55 -0.70
C CYS A 771 -13.17 14.98 0.70
N ARG A 772 -13.66 14.02 1.49
CA ARG A 772 -14.25 14.29 2.79
C ARG A 772 -13.26 15.06 3.68
N HIS A 773 -13.63 16.28 4.06
CA HIS A 773 -12.81 17.20 4.87
C HIS A 773 -11.43 17.57 4.27
N ASN A 774 -11.25 17.44 2.95
CA ASN A 774 -9.97 17.75 2.29
C ASN A 774 -10.14 18.72 1.09
N SER A 775 -9.79 19.99 1.31
CA SER A 775 -9.89 21.03 0.28
C SER A 775 -8.90 20.87 -0.87
N GLU A 776 -7.75 20.25 -0.63
CA GLU A 776 -6.74 20.01 -1.68
C GLU A 776 -7.26 18.96 -2.68
N ALA A 777 -7.89 17.90 -2.17
CA ALA A 777 -8.57 16.91 -2.99
C ALA A 777 -9.68 17.52 -3.84
N GLN A 778 -10.56 18.33 -3.24
CA GLN A 778 -11.64 19.03 -3.95
C GLN A 778 -11.10 19.89 -5.10
N LYS A 779 -10.01 20.64 -4.86
CA LYS A 779 -9.36 21.49 -5.89
C LYS A 779 -8.79 20.64 -7.02
N ALA A 780 -8.09 19.54 -6.72
CA ALA A 780 -7.52 18.65 -7.73
C ALA A 780 -8.61 18.02 -8.62
N MET A 781 -9.75 17.64 -8.04
CA MET A 781 -10.89 17.11 -8.79
C MET A 781 -11.56 18.19 -9.65
N GLN A 782 -11.64 19.43 -9.16
CA GLN A 782 -12.17 20.57 -9.90
C GLN A 782 -11.33 20.89 -11.15
N GLU A 783 -10.01 20.93 -11.02
CA GLU A 783 -9.08 21.20 -12.13
C GLU A 783 -9.20 20.17 -13.26
N LYS A 784 -9.67 18.97 -12.95
CA LYS A 784 -9.87 17.86 -13.90
C LYS A 784 -11.30 17.68 -14.37
N TYR A 785 -12.18 18.65 -14.06
CA TYR A 785 -13.54 18.72 -14.57
C TYR A 785 -14.43 17.52 -14.19
N LEU A 786 -14.17 16.88 -13.04
CA LEU A 786 -14.88 15.68 -12.58
C LEU A 786 -16.41 15.90 -12.45
N LEU A 787 -16.83 17.10 -12.04
CA LEU A 787 -18.25 17.47 -11.90
C LEU A 787 -19.07 17.10 -13.14
N HIS A 788 -18.57 17.41 -14.34
CA HIS A 788 -19.30 17.18 -15.58
C HIS A 788 -19.44 15.69 -15.91
N ASN A 789 -18.38 14.91 -15.65
CA ASN A 789 -18.41 13.46 -15.86
C ASN A 789 -19.45 12.80 -14.93
N LEU A 790 -19.47 13.20 -13.66
CA LEU A 790 -20.43 12.67 -12.68
C LEU A 790 -21.88 13.00 -13.04
N LEU A 791 -22.17 14.23 -13.50
CA LEU A 791 -23.49 14.61 -13.99
C LEU A 791 -23.89 13.82 -15.25
N ALA A 792 -22.95 13.58 -16.16
CA ALA A 792 -23.20 12.77 -17.36
C ALA A 792 -23.55 11.31 -17.00
N TYR A 793 -22.89 10.70 -16.01
CA TYR A 793 -23.27 9.37 -15.52
C TYR A 793 -24.65 9.35 -14.89
N LEU A 794 -24.98 10.36 -14.09
CA LEU A 794 -26.27 10.43 -13.38
C LEU A 794 -27.45 10.62 -14.35
N ALA A 795 -27.21 11.26 -15.50
CA ALA A 795 -28.21 11.45 -16.55
C ALA A 795 -28.48 10.20 -17.41
N GLN A 796 -27.67 9.14 -17.26
CA GLN A 796 -27.88 7.89 -18.01
C GLN A 796 -29.18 7.20 -17.57
N PRO A 797 -29.87 6.50 -18.49
CA PRO A 797 -31.09 5.77 -18.15
C PRO A 797 -30.82 4.70 -17.08
N ASP A 798 -31.75 4.54 -16.15
CA ASP A 798 -31.68 3.48 -15.14
C ASP A 798 -31.96 2.12 -15.78
N SER A 799 -30.96 1.24 -15.79
CA SER A 799 -31.07 -0.17 -16.22
C SER A 799 -31.87 -1.02 -15.23
N GLY A 800 -32.08 -0.50 -14.02
CA GLY A 800 -32.83 -1.14 -12.96
C GLY A 800 -32.07 -2.21 -12.19
N THR A 801 -30.76 -2.34 -12.41
CA THR A 801 -29.86 -3.28 -11.72
C THR A 801 -29.38 -2.73 -10.38
N CYS A 802 -29.01 -3.60 -9.44
CA CYS A 802 -28.48 -3.19 -8.14
C CYS A 802 -27.15 -2.43 -8.27
N GLU A 803 -26.25 -2.84 -9.18
CA GLU A 803 -24.95 -2.19 -9.40
C GLU A 803 -25.12 -0.76 -9.89
N LYS A 804 -26.05 -0.54 -10.84
CA LYS A 804 -26.38 0.81 -11.32
C LYS A 804 -26.90 1.69 -10.19
N THR A 805 -27.82 1.17 -9.37
CA THR A 805 -28.37 1.88 -8.21
C THR A 805 -27.25 2.27 -7.23
N THR A 806 -26.35 1.34 -6.91
CA THR A 806 -25.19 1.60 -6.03
C THR A 806 -24.24 2.63 -6.62
N SER A 807 -23.99 2.57 -7.93
CA SER A 807 -23.18 3.57 -8.63
C SER A 807 -23.80 4.97 -8.52
N GLN A 808 -25.13 5.09 -8.68
CA GLN A 808 -25.84 6.36 -8.55
C GLN A 808 -25.76 6.92 -7.13
N VAL A 809 -25.92 6.09 -6.10
CA VAL A 809 -25.75 6.52 -4.70
C VAL A 809 -24.36 7.15 -4.52
N TRP A 810 -23.30 6.44 -4.90
CA TRP A 810 -21.94 6.95 -4.70
C TRP A 810 -21.61 8.16 -5.58
N ILE A 811 -22.13 8.24 -6.81
CA ILE A 811 -22.05 9.44 -7.66
C ILE A 811 -22.66 10.64 -6.95
N ILE A 812 -23.86 10.49 -6.40
CA ILE A 812 -24.55 11.56 -5.69
C ILE A 812 -23.78 11.95 -4.41
N MET A 813 -23.22 10.99 -3.68
CA MET A 813 -22.40 11.27 -2.49
C MET A 813 -21.08 11.99 -2.84
N CYS A 814 -20.43 11.61 -3.94
CA CYS A 814 -19.22 12.27 -4.40
C CYS A 814 -19.50 13.70 -4.87
N LEU A 815 -20.61 13.91 -5.56
CA LEU A 815 -21.09 15.24 -5.94
C LEU A 815 -21.31 16.11 -4.69
N ALA A 816 -22.01 15.57 -3.69
CA ALA A 816 -22.29 16.24 -2.43
C ALA A 816 -21.00 16.71 -1.72
N GLU A 817 -20.00 15.83 -1.59
CA GLU A 817 -18.72 16.16 -0.95
C GLU A 817 -17.82 17.05 -1.82
N LEU A 818 -17.96 17.01 -3.16
CA LEU A 818 -17.19 17.84 -4.08
C LEU A 818 -17.53 19.32 -3.94
N TRP A 819 -18.82 19.66 -3.84
CA TRP A 819 -19.27 21.06 -3.71
C TRP A 819 -19.48 21.52 -2.27
N LYS A 820 -19.35 20.63 -1.28
CA LYS A 820 -19.48 20.96 0.14
C LYS A 820 -18.48 22.06 0.52
N LEU A 821 -19.02 23.17 1.05
CA LEU A 821 -18.25 24.37 1.42
C LEU A 821 -17.40 24.97 0.28
N ASN A 822 -17.67 24.63 -0.98
CA ASN A 822 -16.96 25.16 -2.15
C ASN A 822 -17.93 25.89 -3.11
N TYR A 823 -18.04 27.21 -2.91
CA TYR A 823 -18.97 28.08 -3.66
C TYR A 823 -18.71 28.10 -5.17
N ILE A 824 -17.46 27.92 -5.60
CA ILE A 824 -17.13 27.92 -7.02
C ILE A 824 -17.83 26.73 -7.67
N ILE A 825 -17.64 25.53 -7.13
CA ILE A 825 -18.24 24.30 -7.67
C ILE A 825 -19.77 24.34 -7.56
N LYS A 826 -20.33 24.87 -6.46
CA LYS A 826 -21.79 25.09 -6.34
C LYS A 826 -22.33 25.97 -7.47
N GLY A 827 -21.66 27.08 -7.76
CA GLY A 827 -22.02 27.96 -8.87
C GLY A 827 -21.94 27.24 -10.22
N GLN A 828 -20.88 26.44 -10.45
CA GLN A 828 -20.73 25.64 -11.66
C GLN A 828 -21.85 24.59 -11.79
N ALA A 829 -22.27 23.96 -10.69
CA ALA A 829 -23.32 22.93 -10.69
C ALA A 829 -24.71 23.47 -11.03
N ILE A 830 -25.03 24.71 -10.62
CA ILE A 830 -26.35 25.33 -10.77
C ILE A 830 -26.52 26.07 -12.10
N THR A 831 -25.42 26.60 -12.67
CA THR A 831 -25.47 27.50 -13.85
C THR A 831 -24.95 26.87 -15.14
N PHE A 832 -24.67 25.57 -15.16
CA PHE A 832 -23.96 24.93 -16.27
C PHE A 832 -24.72 24.97 -17.59
N ALA A 833 -25.97 24.48 -17.62
CA ALA A 833 -26.82 24.47 -18.79
C ALA A 833 -27.19 25.89 -19.23
N SER A 834 -27.45 26.75 -18.26
CA SER A 834 -27.74 28.18 -18.49
C SER A 834 -26.56 28.92 -19.15
N TRP A 835 -25.33 28.64 -18.71
CA TRP A 835 -24.10 29.23 -19.27
C TRP A 835 -23.79 28.71 -20.68
N VAL A 836 -23.95 27.39 -20.93
CA VAL A 836 -23.73 26.81 -22.26
C VAL A 836 -24.76 27.33 -23.26
N ALA A 837 -26.04 27.39 -22.88
CA ALA A 837 -27.11 27.92 -23.73
C ALA A 837 -26.84 29.37 -24.16
N GLN A 838 -26.43 30.22 -23.22
CA GLN A 838 -26.14 31.63 -23.48
C GLN A 838 -24.93 31.83 -24.42
N ASN A 839 -23.92 30.96 -24.35
CA ASN A 839 -22.75 31.03 -25.25
C ASN A 839 -22.99 30.36 -26.62
N MET A 840 -23.84 29.33 -26.71
CA MET A 840 -24.28 28.77 -28.00
C MET A 840 -25.05 29.81 -28.83
N GLU A 841 -25.93 30.59 -28.18
CA GLU A 841 -26.65 31.70 -28.82
C GLU A 841 -25.71 32.81 -29.29
N LEU A 842 -24.67 33.12 -28.52
CA LEU A 842 -23.63 34.10 -28.92
C LEU A 842 -22.81 33.62 -30.13
N THR A 843 -22.47 32.33 -30.21
CA THR A 843 -21.79 31.75 -31.40
C THR A 843 -22.70 31.61 -32.62
N ARG A 844 -24.03 31.54 -32.44
CA ARG A 844 -25.00 31.58 -33.55
C ARG A 844 -25.20 32.99 -34.12
N ASN A 845 -24.93 34.02 -33.32
CA ASN A 845 -25.27 35.41 -33.64
C ASN A 845 -24.05 36.35 -33.79
N SER A 846 -22.82 35.84 -33.85
CA SER A 846 -21.63 36.71 -33.94
C SER A 846 -21.20 37.04 -35.36
N ASP A 847 -21.76 38.13 -35.91
CA ASP A 847 -21.13 38.98 -36.94
C ASP A 847 -20.52 40.28 -36.34
N ASN A 848 -20.33 40.37 -35.01
CA ASN A 848 -19.64 41.52 -34.42
C ASN A 848 -18.91 41.21 -33.09
N PRO A 849 -17.57 41.37 -33.01
CA PRO A 849 -16.78 41.06 -31.83
C PRO A 849 -16.45 42.33 -31.03
N SER A 850 -17.40 42.90 -30.30
CA SER A 850 -17.06 43.94 -29.31
C SER A 850 -18.13 44.13 -28.23
N LEU A 851 -18.04 43.35 -27.15
CA LEU A 851 -18.56 43.75 -25.84
C LEU A 851 -17.80 43.05 -24.70
N SER A 852 -16.86 43.84 -24.19
CA SER A 852 -16.21 44.01 -22.87
C SER A 852 -16.44 43.05 -21.68
N PRO A 853 -15.51 43.07 -20.69
CA PRO A 853 -15.15 41.95 -19.84
C PRO A 853 -15.69 42.10 -18.41
N ARG A 854 -16.43 41.09 -17.90
CA ARG A 854 -16.58 40.85 -16.46
C ARG A 854 -16.65 39.36 -16.15
N ILE A 855 -15.89 38.99 -15.13
CA ILE A 855 -15.78 37.69 -14.44
C ILE A 855 -14.74 36.73 -15.05
N ASN A 856 -13.69 36.51 -14.26
CA ASN A 856 -12.53 35.62 -14.43
C ASN A 856 -12.88 34.10 -14.51
N ILE A 857 -14.16 33.79 -14.72
CA ILE A 857 -14.70 32.44 -14.89
C ILE A 857 -14.70 32.05 -16.39
N LYS A 858 -14.62 33.02 -17.32
CA LYS A 858 -14.63 32.77 -18.77
C LYS A 858 -13.52 31.84 -19.27
N ASN A 859 -12.29 31.96 -18.76
CA ASN A 859 -11.14 31.25 -19.35
C ASN A 859 -11.15 29.74 -19.10
N SER A 860 -11.63 29.27 -17.94
CA SER A 860 -11.70 27.83 -17.63
C SER A 860 -12.83 27.12 -18.39
N PHE A 861 -13.98 27.79 -18.52
CA PHE A 861 -15.14 27.24 -19.22
C PHE A 861 -14.99 27.30 -20.75
N GLN A 862 -14.36 28.35 -21.29
CA GLN A 862 -14.09 28.49 -22.72
C GLN A 862 -13.03 27.48 -23.20
N LYS A 863 -12.01 27.17 -22.38
CA LYS A 863 -11.00 26.15 -22.72
C LYS A 863 -11.62 24.76 -22.85
N LEU A 864 -12.50 24.37 -21.92
CA LEU A 864 -13.28 23.13 -21.96
C LEU A 864 -14.14 23.01 -23.22
N TYR A 865 -14.91 24.06 -23.53
CA TYR A 865 -15.76 24.08 -24.72
C TYR A 865 -14.93 23.96 -26.00
N MET A 866 -13.79 24.65 -26.08
CA MET A 866 -12.91 24.60 -27.25
C MET A 866 -12.14 23.26 -27.37
N GLU A 867 -11.72 22.63 -26.27
CA GLU A 867 -11.11 21.29 -26.29
C GLU A 867 -12.14 20.21 -26.69
N MET A 868 -13.38 20.29 -26.18
CA MET A 868 -14.48 19.38 -26.57
C MET A 868 -14.89 19.52 -28.04
N VAL A 869 -14.85 20.75 -28.59
CA VAL A 869 -15.16 21.03 -30.00
C VAL A 869 -14.01 20.59 -30.92
N ASN A 870 -12.76 20.62 -30.46
CA ASN A 870 -11.57 20.28 -31.25
C ASN A 870 -11.32 18.76 -31.40
N ASP A 871 -11.88 17.91 -30.52
CA ASP A 871 -11.70 16.45 -30.57
C ASP A 871 -12.58 15.73 -31.63
N GLY A 872 -13.32 16.46 -32.46
CA GLY A 872 -14.01 15.90 -33.64
C GLY A 872 -15.19 14.97 -33.34
N SER A 873 -15.52 14.72 -32.07
CA SER A 873 -16.79 14.12 -31.68
C SER A 873 -17.90 15.12 -31.95
N SER A 874 -18.81 14.78 -32.86
CA SER A 874 -20.02 15.56 -33.14
C SER A 874 -20.68 16.03 -31.85
N THR A 875 -20.73 17.35 -31.65
CA THR A 875 -21.29 18.07 -30.49
C THR A 875 -22.79 17.89 -30.28
N SER A 876 -23.43 16.98 -31.03
CA SER A 876 -24.88 16.78 -31.03
C SER A 876 -25.42 15.84 -29.95
N SER A 877 -24.58 15.29 -29.04
CA SER A 877 -25.03 14.23 -28.12
C SER A 877 -24.61 14.33 -26.64
N LEU A 878 -23.86 15.36 -26.20
CA LEU A 878 -23.68 15.59 -24.75
C LEU A 878 -24.78 16.52 -24.25
N ALA A 879 -25.83 15.94 -23.67
CA ALA A 879 -26.86 16.73 -23.01
C ALA A 879 -26.26 17.43 -21.78
N VAL A 880 -26.45 18.75 -21.73
CA VAL A 880 -25.95 19.62 -20.66
C VAL A 880 -27.03 19.70 -19.59
N PHE A 881 -26.75 19.18 -18.39
CA PHE A 881 -27.71 19.12 -17.29
C PHE A 881 -27.27 19.99 -16.13
N ASP A 882 -28.22 20.73 -15.55
CA ASP A 882 -28.00 21.38 -14.26
C ASP A 882 -28.17 20.35 -13.13
N ALA A 883 -27.33 20.43 -12.09
CA ALA A 883 -27.28 19.42 -11.04
C ALA A 883 -28.61 19.31 -10.27
N GLN A 884 -29.29 20.43 -10.02
CA GLN A 884 -30.56 20.44 -9.29
C GLN A 884 -31.65 19.64 -10.00
N ASP A 885 -31.73 19.69 -11.33
CA ASP A 885 -32.81 19.02 -12.06
C ASP A 885 -32.64 17.49 -12.00
N LEU A 886 -31.39 17.01 -12.12
CA LEU A 886 -31.07 15.60 -11.95
C LEU A 886 -31.31 15.14 -10.51
N LEU A 887 -30.90 15.90 -9.50
CA LEU A 887 -31.14 15.55 -8.10
C LEU A 887 -32.64 15.50 -7.76
N ILE A 888 -33.44 16.41 -8.31
CA ILE A 888 -34.90 16.40 -8.16
C ILE A 888 -35.48 15.12 -8.77
N GLN A 889 -35.01 14.70 -9.96
CA GLN A 889 -35.41 13.43 -10.55
C GLN A 889 -35.04 12.23 -9.66
N MET A 890 -33.82 12.23 -9.10
CA MET A 890 -33.34 11.17 -8.20
C MET A 890 -34.08 11.13 -6.86
N ALA A 891 -34.62 12.25 -6.39
CA ALA A 891 -35.44 12.30 -5.17
C ALA A 891 -36.74 11.47 -5.29
N PHE A 892 -37.18 11.14 -6.50
CA PHE A 892 -38.33 10.27 -6.78
C PHE A 892 -37.94 8.86 -7.25
N HIS A 893 -36.67 8.48 -7.09
CA HIS A 893 -36.19 7.16 -7.50
C HIS A 893 -36.90 6.02 -6.74
N ARG A 894 -37.10 4.88 -7.40
CA ARG A 894 -37.80 3.71 -6.80
C ARG A 894 -37.07 3.12 -5.59
N VAL A 895 -35.76 3.31 -5.49
CA VAL A 895 -34.93 2.83 -4.37
C VAL A 895 -34.73 3.93 -3.32
N PRO A 896 -35.06 3.69 -2.04
CA PRO A 896 -34.91 4.68 -0.97
C PRO A 896 -33.49 5.22 -0.77
N SER A 897 -32.44 4.40 -0.91
CA SER A 897 -31.04 4.83 -0.73
C SER A 897 -30.62 5.92 -1.72
N VAL A 898 -31.08 5.82 -2.98
CA VAL A 898 -30.84 6.85 -4.00
C VAL A 898 -31.59 8.14 -3.63
N ARG A 899 -32.83 8.03 -3.15
CA ARG A 899 -33.62 9.19 -2.71
C ARG A 899 -32.98 9.90 -1.51
N THR A 900 -32.52 9.15 -0.52
CA THR A 900 -31.79 9.67 0.64
C THR A 900 -30.52 10.38 0.22
N ALA A 901 -29.69 9.76 -0.63
CA ALA A 901 -28.47 10.38 -1.15
C ALA A 901 -28.77 11.68 -1.92
N ALA A 902 -29.83 11.69 -2.74
CA ALA A 902 -30.26 12.88 -3.48
C ALA A 902 -30.67 14.02 -2.53
N ILE A 903 -31.40 13.71 -1.45
CA ILE A 903 -31.81 14.68 -0.44
C ILE A 903 -30.60 15.24 0.31
N TYR A 904 -29.66 14.38 0.70
CA TYR A 904 -28.39 14.79 1.29
C TYR A 904 -27.63 15.77 0.37
N ALA A 905 -27.45 15.40 -0.90
CA ALA A 905 -26.75 16.20 -1.89
C ALA A 905 -27.45 17.54 -2.19
N MET A 906 -28.79 17.57 -2.19
CA MET A 906 -29.56 18.81 -2.28
C MET A 906 -29.35 19.71 -1.05
N GLY A 907 -29.28 19.12 0.15
CA GLY A 907 -29.00 19.86 1.38
C GLY A 907 -27.63 20.53 1.36
N THR A 908 -26.57 19.78 1.02
CA THR A 908 -25.21 20.33 0.92
C THR A 908 -25.07 21.33 -0.22
N LEU A 909 -25.86 21.19 -1.30
CA LEU A 909 -25.91 22.16 -2.38
C LEU A 909 -26.49 23.49 -1.90
N VAL A 910 -27.55 23.47 -1.08
CA VAL A 910 -28.26 24.68 -0.62
C VAL A 910 -27.57 25.40 0.54
N GLU A 911 -26.86 24.66 1.39
CA GLU A 911 -26.10 25.20 2.52
C GLU A 911 -25.24 26.41 2.10
N GLU A 912 -25.41 27.56 2.75
CA GLU A 912 -24.63 28.79 2.50
C GLU A 912 -24.64 29.32 1.04
N LEU A 913 -25.63 28.97 0.21
CA LEU A 913 -25.75 29.47 -1.16
C LEU A 913 -25.81 31.00 -1.26
N THR A 914 -26.26 31.67 -0.20
CA THR A 914 -26.34 33.13 -0.08
C THR A 914 -24.96 33.81 -0.20
N GLN A 915 -23.86 33.08 -0.01
CA GLN A 915 -22.49 33.60 -0.13
C GLN A 915 -21.99 33.72 -1.58
N LEU A 916 -22.72 33.23 -2.60
CA LEU A 916 -22.35 33.33 -4.02
C LEU A 916 -22.39 34.77 -4.61
N GLY A 917 -22.92 35.74 -3.85
CA GLY A 917 -22.80 37.18 -4.14
C GLY A 917 -24.09 37.90 -4.52
N ASP A 918 -24.11 39.22 -4.31
CA ASP A 918 -25.31 40.08 -4.37
C ASP A 918 -25.70 40.57 -5.78
N GLY A 919 -25.25 39.89 -6.83
CA GLY A 919 -25.62 40.25 -8.21
C GLY A 919 -27.11 39.96 -8.47
N PRO A 920 -27.90 40.91 -9.02
CA PRO A 920 -29.35 40.73 -9.20
C PRO A 920 -29.73 39.51 -10.07
N GLY A 921 -28.88 39.10 -11.01
CA GLY A 921 -29.06 37.88 -11.79
C GLY A 921 -28.72 36.59 -11.04
N VAL A 922 -27.67 36.61 -10.20
CA VAL A 922 -27.20 35.44 -9.42
C VAL A 922 -28.18 35.11 -8.32
N LEU A 923 -28.65 36.12 -7.59
CA LEU A 923 -29.62 35.97 -6.51
C LEU A 923 -30.95 35.37 -7.02
N THR A 924 -31.35 35.68 -8.25
CA THR A 924 -32.58 35.15 -8.86
C THR A 924 -32.47 33.65 -9.13
N ILE A 925 -31.31 33.18 -9.61
CA ILE A 925 -31.04 31.77 -9.88
C ILE A 925 -30.93 30.98 -8.56
N VAL A 926 -30.22 31.53 -7.57
CA VAL A 926 -30.10 30.93 -6.24
C VAL A 926 -31.48 30.76 -5.60
N ARG A 927 -32.28 31.83 -5.52
CA ARG A 927 -33.64 31.78 -4.95
C ARG A 927 -34.59 30.86 -5.72
N LYS A 928 -34.42 30.72 -7.04
CA LYS A 928 -35.19 29.75 -7.84
C LYS A 928 -34.85 28.33 -7.43
N THR A 929 -33.57 28.03 -7.31
CA THR A 929 -33.04 26.70 -6.94
C THR A 929 -33.47 26.31 -5.52
N GLU A 930 -33.31 27.21 -4.55
CA GLU A 930 -33.77 27.01 -3.16
C GLU A 930 -35.25 26.68 -3.08
N ARG A 931 -36.11 27.46 -3.77
CA ARG A 931 -37.56 27.21 -3.78
C ARG A 931 -37.91 25.85 -4.37
N GLN A 932 -37.23 25.42 -5.43
CA GLN A 932 -37.45 24.10 -6.02
C GLN A 932 -37.06 22.99 -5.03
N ILE A 933 -35.86 23.07 -4.45
CA ILE A 933 -35.36 22.07 -3.51
C ILE A 933 -36.25 22.00 -2.26
N TYR A 934 -36.62 23.13 -1.69
CA TYR A 934 -37.46 23.16 -0.49
C TYR A 934 -38.87 22.62 -0.73
N ALA A 935 -39.44 22.83 -1.92
CA ALA A 935 -40.71 22.21 -2.29
C ALA A 935 -40.60 20.67 -2.35
N ILE A 936 -39.48 20.16 -2.87
CA ILE A 936 -39.20 18.71 -2.88
C ILE A 936 -38.99 18.16 -1.46
N LEU A 937 -38.24 18.88 -0.60
CA LEU A 937 -38.08 18.50 0.81
C LEU A 937 -39.43 18.38 1.51
N LEU A 938 -40.32 19.34 1.30
CA LEU A 938 -41.67 19.30 1.87
C LEU A 938 -42.45 18.05 1.42
N GLN A 939 -42.36 17.68 0.15
CA GLN A 939 -42.99 16.45 -0.36
C GLN A 939 -42.35 15.19 0.24
N ALA A 940 -41.02 15.17 0.39
CA ALA A 940 -40.26 14.05 0.95
C ALA A 940 -40.49 13.83 2.46
N THR A 941 -41.10 14.79 3.18
CA THR A 941 -41.53 14.58 4.58
C THR A 941 -42.58 13.46 4.72
N ALA A 942 -43.32 13.17 3.64
CA ALA A 942 -44.33 12.11 3.58
C ALA A 942 -43.79 10.80 3.01
N ASP A 943 -42.47 10.64 2.90
CA ASP A 943 -41.86 9.44 2.33
C ASP A 943 -42.12 8.17 3.16
N GLY A 944 -42.36 7.04 2.50
CA GLY A 944 -42.58 5.76 3.18
C GLY A 944 -41.33 5.21 3.90
N SER A 945 -40.12 5.62 3.50
CA SER A 945 -38.88 5.19 4.13
C SER A 945 -38.48 6.11 5.30
N PRO A 946 -38.27 5.58 6.52
CA PRO A 946 -37.78 6.38 7.64
C PRO A 946 -36.38 6.94 7.39
N MET A 947 -35.52 6.23 6.64
CA MET A 947 -34.19 6.71 6.24
C MET A 947 -34.27 8.01 5.41
N VAL A 948 -35.25 8.11 4.51
CA VAL A 948 -35.49 9.31 3.70
C VAL A 948 -35.99 10.44 4.59
N ARG A 949 -37.01 10.19 5.43
CA ARG A 949 -37.58 11.19 6.35
C ARG A 949 -36.58 11.72 7.37
N CYS A 950 -35.70 10.85 7.89
CA CYS A 950 -34.63 11.23 8.81
C CYS A 950 -33.67 12.23 8.12
N GLU A 951 -33.26 11.94 6.89
CA GLU A 951 -32.38 12.83 6.13
C GLU A 951 -33.05 14.15 5.76
N VAL A 952 -34.34 14.12 5.42
CA VAL A 952 -35.13 15.35 5.22
C VAL A 952 -35.13 16.22 6.48
N ALA A 953 -35.35 15.63 7.65
CA ALA A 953 -35.31 16.35 8.92
C ALA A 953 -33.93 16.99 9.15
N ARG A 954 -32.84 16.24 8.88
CA ARG A 954 -31.46 16.76 8.97
C ARG A 954 -31.24 17.94 8.05
N VAL A 955 -31.59 17.82 6.77
CA VAL A 955 -31.42 18.90 5.79
C VAL A 955 -32.23 20.14 6.16
N ILE A 956 -33.48 19.98 6.61
CA ILE A 956 -34.31 21.09 7.10
C ILE A 956 -33.61 21.79 8.27
N SER A 957 -33.06 21.03 9.22
CA SER A 957 -32.36 21.57 10.37
C SER A 957 -31.04 22.28 10.00
N SER A 958 -30.15 21.58 9.29
CA SER A 958 -28.75 21.99 9.12
C SER A 958 -28.53 22.91 7.92
N ALA A 959 -29.34 22.82 6.87
CA ALA A 959 -29.21 23.66 5.68
C ALA A 959 -30.26 24.79 5.66
N VAL A 960 -31.53 24.47 5.91
CA VAL A 960 -32.62 25.45 5.76
C VAL A 960 -32.71 26.39 6.96
N PHE A 961 -32.99 25.86 8.16
CA PHE A 961 -33.16 26.69 9.35
C PHE A 961 -31.87 27.40 9.73
N ALA A 962 -30.71 26.74 9.63
CA ALA A 962 -29.42 27.38 9.89
C ALA A 962 -29.15 28.58 8.96
N SER A 963 -29.47 28.48 7.67
CA SER A 963 -29.28 29.58 6.70
C SER A 963 -30.31 30.70 6.85
N TYR A 964 -31.49 30.39 7.39
CA TYR A 964 -32.64 31.29 7.50
C TYR A 964 -33.17 31.39 8.94
N MET A 965 -32.26 31.47 9.93
CA MET A 965 -32.64 31.47 11.35
C MET A 965 -33.68 32.54 11.72
N PRO A 966 -33.58 33.81 11.26
CA PRO A 966 -34.59 34.83 11.55
C PRO A 966 -35.97 34.45 11.01
N GLN A 967 -36.03 33.96 9.78
CA GLN A 967 -37.25 33.52 9.12
C GLN A 967 -37.84 32.27 9.78
N ALA A 968 -36.99 31.36 10.27
CA ALA A 968 -37.40 30.18 11.01
C ALA A 968 -38.00 30.56 12.37
N ILE A 969 -37.41 31.50 13.11
CA ILE A 969 -37.97 32.05 14.36
C ILE A 969 -39.30 32.76 14.08
N GLU A 970 -39.40 33.52 12.99
CA GLU A 970 -40.66 34.15 12.58
C GLU A 970 -41.73 33.10 12.24
N ALA A 971 -41.37 31.99 11.59
CA ALA A 971 -42.29 30.88 11.33
C ALA A 971 -42.81 30.25 12.63
N VAL A 972 -41.95 30.06 13.65
CA VAL A 972 -42.39 29.64 14.99
C VAL A 972 -43.38 30.66 15.56
N SER A 973 -43.03 31.94 15.52
CA SER A 973 -43.87 33.04 16.02
C SER A 973 -45.24 33.06 15.34
N ARG A 974 -45.31 32.91 14.01
CA ARG A 974 -46.56 32.83 13.25
C ARG A 974 -47.40 31.63 13.66
N THR A 975 -46.77 30.46 13.84
CA THR A 975 -47.48 29.22 14.20
C THR A 975 -48.02 29.29 15.64
N VAL A 976 -47.24 29.79 16.59
CA VAL A 976 -47.66 30.03 17.98
C VAL A 976 -48.77 31.09 18.03
N SER A 977 -48.64 32.16 17.23
CA SER A 977 -49.66 33.20 17.13
C SER A 977 -50.95 32.68 16.49
N GLU A 978 -50.87 31.75 15.53
CA GLU A 978 -52.02 31.07 14.93
C GLU A 978 -52.74 30.20 15.96
N GLU A 979 -52.03 29.40 16.75
CA GLU A 979 -52.59 28.61 17.85
C GLU A 979 -53.26 29.50 18.92
N LEU A 980 -52.64 30.64 19.26
CA LEU A 980 -53.23 31.62 20.18
C LEU A 980 -54.43 32.37 19.57
N ARG A 981 -54.45 32.55 18.23
CA ARG A 981 -55.53 33.23 17.48
C ARG A 981 -56.70 32.34 17.11
N GLU A 982 -56.69 31.04 17.40
CA GLU A 982 -57.90 30.21 17.26
C GLU A 982 -59.10 30.73 18.07
N HIS A 983 -58.91 31.72 18.96
CA HIS A 983 -60.00 32.46 19.60
C HIS A 983 -60.65 33.60 18.79
N TRP A 984 -60.03 34.14 17.73
CA TRP A 984 -60.60 35.25 16.94
C TRP A 984 -60.08 35.26 15.49
N ARG A 985 -60.92 34.93 14.50
CA ARG A 985 -60.56 34.97 13.06
C ARG A 985 -60.86 36.33 12.41
N THR A 986 -59.91 36.84 11.61
CA THR A 986 -60.15 37.48 10.30
C THR A 986 -58.94 37.26 9.36
N PRO A 987 -59.12 37.22 8.02
CA PRO A 987 -58.05 36.95 7.06
C PRO A 987 -57.45 38.24 6.46
N ALA A 988 -56.14 38.26 6.18
CA ALA A 988 -55.46 39.36 5.47
C ALA A 988 -54.47 38.79 4.43
N THR A 989 -54.77 38.99 3.14
CA THR A 989 -54.08 39.83 2.13
C THR A 989 -52.82 39.25 1.47
N THR A 990 -52.73 39.53 0.17
CA THR A 990 -51.85 38.96 -0.85
C THR A 990 -50.36 39.28 -0.66
N ALA A 991 -49.53 38.23 -0.79
CA ALA A 991 -48.12 38.17 -0.45
C ALA A 991 -47.14 38.62 -1.56
N SER A 992 -46.05 39.29 -1.15
CA SER A 992 -44.87 39.69 -1.91
C SER A 992 -43.89 38.52 -2.17
N ALA A 993 -42.89 38.67 -3.04
CA ALA A 993 -41.89 37.63 -3.32
C ALA A 993 -41.02 37.23 -2.09
N ASN A 994 -40.86 38.13 -1.10
CA ASN A 994 -40.25 37.79 0.19
C ASN A 994 -41.21 36.98 1.08
N ASP A 995 -42.53 37.19 0.96
CA ASP A 995 -43.53 36.40 1.68
C ASP A 995 -43.58 34.95 1.17
N ALA A 996 -43.33 34.71 -0.12
CA ALA A 996 -43.36 33.35 -0.68
C ALA A 996 -42.28 32.42 -0.10
N MET A 997 -41.08 32.93 0.20
CA MET A 997 -40.02 32.16 0.86
C MET A 997 -40.38 31.93 2.34
N GLN A 998 -40.88 32.96 3.02
CA GLN A 998 -41.32 32.88 4.41
C GLN A 998 -42.46 31.88 4.60
N ASP A 999 -43.43 31.84 3.68
CA ASP A 999 -44.52 30.86 3.67
C ASP A 999 -44.01 29.43 3.55
N LEU A 1000 -42.98 29.23 2.74
CA LEU A 1000 -42.43 27.92 2.48
C LEU A 1000 -41.54 27.44 3.65
N ILE A 1001 -40.79 28.34 4.30
CA ILE A 1001 -40.12 28.05 5.58
C ILE A 1001 -41.16 27.73 6.67
N THR A 1002 -42.29 28.45 6.71
CA THR A 1002 -43.39 28.16 7.64
C THR A 1002 -43.99 26.78 7.41
N LYS A 1003 -44.14 26.36 6.14
CA LYS A 1003 -44.58 24.99 5.80
C LYS A 1003 -43.57 23.93 6.22
N LEU A 1004 -42.27 24.19 6.05
CA LEU A 1004 -41.21 23.28 6.51
C LEU A 1004 -41.16 23.17 8.04
N TRP A 1005 -41.38 24.26 8.77
CA TRP A 1005 -41.54 24.25 10.23
C TRP A 1005 -42.71 23.35 10.67
N LYS A 1006 -43.90 23.54 10.07
CA LYS A 1006 -45.06 22.69 10.34
C LYS A 1006 -44.81 21.23 9.99
N ALA A 1007 -44.05 20.96 8.92
CA ALA A 1007 -43.64 19.61 8.57
C ALA A 1007 -42.65 19.02 9.59
N MET A 1008 -41.73 19.81 10.14
CA MET A 1008 -40.82 19.38 11.19
C MET A 1008 -41.56 19.01 12.49
N LEU A 1009 -42.58 19.78 12.86
CA LEU A 1009 -43.48 19.43 13.97
C LEU A 1009 -44.24 18.13 13.72
N LYS A 1010 -44.59 17.83 12.45
CA LYS A 1010 -45.19 16.54 12.13
C LYS A 1010 -44.18 15.40 12.27
N LEU A 1011 -42.94 15.60 11.81
CA LEU A 1011 -41.85 14.64 11.96
C LEU A 1011 -41.44 14.41 13.43
N SER A 1012 -41.65 15.39 14.33
CA SER A 1012 -41.41 15.19 15.77
C SER A 1012 -42.37 14.17 16.41
N THR A 1013 -43.46 13.83 15.73
CA THR A 1013 -44.44 12.80 16.11
C THR A 1013 -44.41 11.59 15.16
N ASP A 1014 -43.29 11.38 14.46
CA ASP A 1014 -43.12 10.26 13.54
C ASP A 1014 -43.27 8.91 14.25
N ALA A 1015 -43.77 7.91 13.52
CA ALA A 1015 -43.87 6.54 14.01
C ALA A 1015 -42.49 5.88 14.22
N HIS A 1016 -41.44 6.35 13.51
CA HIS A 1016 -40.08 5.83 13.68
C HIS A 1016 -39.29 6.65 14.71
N PRO A 1017 -38.74 6.01 15.77
CA PRO A 1017 -38.14 6.72 16.91
C PRO A 1017 -36.97 7.62 16.53
N ASP A 1018 -36.07 7.18 15.64
CA ASP A 1018 -34.92 8.00 15.23
C ASP A 1018 -35.33 9.29 14.51
N VAL A 1019 -36.42 9.24 13.74
CA VAL A 1019 -36.95 10.41 13.02
C VAL A 1019 -37.60 11.35 14.03
N SER A 1020 -38.44 10.82 14.92
CA SER A 1020 -39.13 11.62 15.93
C SER A 1020 -38.16 12.28 16.91
N LEU A 1021 -37.17 11.54 17.42
CA LEU A 1021 -36.19 12.04 18.38
C LEU A 1021 -35.35 13.18 17.78
N PHE A 1022 -34.82 12.99 16.57
CA PHE A 1022 -34.04 14.03 15.90
C PHE A 1022 -34.90 15.28 15.62
N ALA A 1023 -36.13 15.10 15.11
CA ALA A 1023 -37.01 16.21 14.82
C ALA A 1023 -37.47 16.95 16.09
N GLN A 1024 -37.74 16.24 17.19
CA GLN A 1024 -38.04 16.83 18.50
C GLN A 1024 -36.88 17.70 18.98
N GLU A 1025 -35.65 17.18 18.94
CA GLU A 1025 -34.46 17.93 19.37
C GLU A 1025 -34.29 19.24 18.57
N THR A 1026 -34.49 19.20 17.25
CA THR A 1026 -34.44 20.41 16.43
C THR A 1026 -35.59 21.38 16.76
N CYS A 1027 -36.82 20.88 16.94
CA CYS A 1027 -37.96 21.71 17.32
C CYS A 1027 -37.74 22.42 18.66
N ASP A 1028 -37.23 21.69 19.66
CA ASP A 1028 -36.91 22.22 20.99
C ASP A 1028 -35.84 23.32 20.91
N LYS A 1029 -34.77 23.09 20.14
CA LYS A 1029 -33.72 24.10 19.91
C LYS A 1029 -34.28 25.37 19.26
N LEU A 1030 -35.09 25.23 18.22
CA LEU A 1030 -35.67 26.38 17.52
C LEU A 1030 -36.66 27.14 18.43
N PHE A 1031 -37.45 26.41 19.23
CA PHE A 1031 -38.37 27.01 20.20
C PHE A 1031 -37.63 27.76 21.31
N GLN A 1032 -36.51 27.21 21.80
CA GLN A 1032 -35.62 27.92 22.74
C GLN A 1032 -35.07 29.21 22.15
N CYS A 1033 -34.62 29.19 20.88
CA CYS A 1033 -34.20 30.40 20.17
C CYS A 1033 -35.33 31.45 20.09
N TYR A 1034 -36.56 31.01 19.78
CA TYR A 1034 -37.73 31.88 19.78
C TYR A 1034 -38.00 32.46 21.19
N ALA A 1035 -38.02 31.64 22.23
CA ALA A 1035 -38.26 32.08 23.61
C ALA A 1035 -37.23 33.12 24.08
N HIS A 1036 -35.95 32.91 23.79
CA HIS A 1036 -34.90 33.90 24.05
C HIS A 1036 -35.11 35.20 23.27
N SER A 1037 -35.55 35.11 22.01
CA SER A 1037 -35.86 36.32 21.22
C SER A 1037 -36.98 37.13 21.87
N GLN A 1038 -38.05 36.50 22.37
CA GLN A 1038 -39.16 37.18 23.05
C GLN A 1038 -38.74 37.81 24.38
N GLN A 1039 -37.91 37.12 25.18
CA GLN A 1039 -37.36 37.65 26.43
C GLN A 1039 -36.46 38.87 26.21
N PHE A 1040 -35.71 38.90 25.11
CA PHE A 1040 -34.92 40.08 24.73
C PHE A 1040 -35.80 41.30 24.44
N PHE A 1041 -36.91 41.12 23.70
CA PHE A 1041 -37.87 42.19 23.42
C PHE A 1041 -38.72 42.62 24.63
N ALA A 1042 -38.94 41.72 25.60
CA ALA A 1042 -39.63 42.07 26.85
C ALA A 1042 -38.82 43.00 27.77
N ASN A 1043 -37.49 43.08 27.58
CA ASN A 1043 -36.57 43.82 28.44
C ASN A 1043 -36.12 45.20 27.88
N GLU A 1044 -36.56 45.63 26.68
CA GLU A 1044 -36.27 46.96 26.11
C GLU A 1044 -37.57 47.63 25.61
N PRO A 1045 -37.96 48.82 26.11
CA PRO A 1045 -39.31 49.36 25.93
C PRO A 1045 -39.57 50.14 24.63
N SER A 1046 -38.67 50.14 23.63
CA SER A 1046 -38.97 50.76 22.32
C SER A 1046 -38.32 50.06 21.12
N LEU A 1047 -39.16 49.68 20.15
CA LEU A 1047 -38.80 48.95 18.92
C LEU A 1047 -37.81 49.73 18.02
N ASP A 1048 -37.95 51.05 17.97
CA ASP A 1048 -37.11 51.93 17.13
C ASP A 1048 -35.68 52.09 17.67
N GLN A 1049 -35.47 52.03 19.00
CA GLN A 1049 -34.13 52.11 19.58
C GLN A 1049 -33.38 50.78 19.51
N ALA A 1050 -34.09 49.64 19.54
CA ALA A 1050 -33.51 48.31 19.38
C ALA A 1050 -33.04 48.05 17.93
N LEU A 1051 -33.83 48.45 16.92
CA LEU A 1051 -33.45 48.36 15.50
C LEU A 1051 -32.28 49.29 15.15
N HIS A 1052 -32.28 50.53 15.66
CA HIS A 1052 -31.20 51.50 15.43
C HIS A 1052 -29.87 51.09 16.12
N LYS A 1053 -29.90 50.32 17.22
CA LYS A 1053 -28.69 49.73 17.85
C LYS A 1053 -28.20 48.48 17.11
N LEU A 1054 -29.09 47.68 16.52
CA LEU A 1054 -28.73 46.55 15.66
C LEU A 1054 -28.10 47.00 14.32
N GLU A 1055 -28.56 48.13 13.74
CA GLU A 1055 -27.95 48.74 12.56
C GLU A 1055 -26.64 49.48 12.86
N LEU A 1056 -26.52 50.16 14.01
CA LEU A 1056 -25.26 50.78 14.47
C LEU A 1056 -24.21 49.76 14.94
N ALA A 1057 -24.62 48.54 15.31
CA ALA A 1057 -23.72 47.40 15.52
C ALA A 1057 -23.24 46.76 14.20
N GLY A 1058 -23.46 47.44 13.06
CA GLY A 1058 -22.81 47.18 11.78
C GLY A 1058 -21.28 47.21 11.92
N GLY A 1059 -20.70 46.05 12.23
CA GLY A 1059 -19.26 45.86 12.35
C GLY A 1059 -18.85 44.58 13.08
N GLN A 1060 -19.68 44.05 13.96
CA GLN A 1060 -19.45 42.74 14.57
C GLN A 1060 -20.79 42.01 14.72
N GLN A 1061 -21.02 41.04 13.82
CA GLN A 1061 -22.03 40.02 14.07
C GLN A 1061 -21.80 39.43 15.47
N PRO A 1062 -22.83 39.22 16.31
CA PRO A 1062 -22.71 38.27 17.39
C PRO A 1062 -22.62 36.91 16.72
N ILE A 1063 -21.41 36.56 16.31
CA ILE A 1063 -20.98 35.18 16.17
C ILE A 1063 -21.11 34.63 17.59
N LEU A 1064 -22.32 34.17 17.95
CA LEU A 1064 -22.40 32.93 18.67
C LEU A 1064 -21.56 31.99 17.82
N LYS A 1065 -20.31 31.77 18.25
CA LYS A 1065 -19.56 30.61 17.82
C LYS A 1065 -20.46 29.44 18.23
N LEU A 1066 -21.37 29.04 17.33
CA LEU A 1066 -21.42 27.63 16.96
C LEU A 1066 -19.97 27.32 16.72
N GLY A 1067 -19.34 26.69 17.72
CA GLY A 1067 -18.04 26.10 17.51
C GLY A 1067 -18.17 25.34 16.21
N SER A 1068 -17.23 25.59 15.30
CA SER A 1068 -16.89 24.68 14.22
C SER A 1068 -16.50 23.35 14.86
N ALA A 1069 -17.48 22.62 15.38
CA ALA A 1069 -17.43 21.20 15.62
C ALA A 1069 -17.78 20.59 14.27
N THR A 1070 -16.77 20.48 13.41
CA THR A 1070 -16.71 19.32 12.54
C THR A 1070 -17.00 18.10 13.42
N SER A 1071 -18.01 17.31 13.03
CA SER A 1071 -18.49 16.10 13.71
C SER A 1071 -19.39 16.35 14.94
N ILE A 1072 -20.71 16.16 14.74
CA ILE A 1072 -21.65 15.68 15.77
C ILE A 1072 -21.57 14.14 15.81
N GLY A 1073 -20.35 13.59 15.67
CA GLY A 1073 -20.08 12.15 15.66
C GLY A 1073 -19.49 11.63 16.97
N ASP A 1074 -18.83 12.48 17.75
CA ASP A 1074 -17.96 12.01 18.85
C ASP A 1074 -18.59 12.11 20.26
N ALA A 1075 -19.85 12.52 20.40
CA ALA A 1075 -20.52 12.60 21.70
C ALA A 1075 -21.15 11.26 22.17
N LEU A 1076 -20.97 10.16 21.43
CA LEU A 1076 -21.56 8.85 21.73
C LEU A 1076 -20.59 7.78 22.30
N LEU A 1077 -19.36 8.14 22.66
CA LEU A 1077 -18.44 7.21 23.32
C LEU A 1077 -18.12 7.66 24.75
N GLY A 1078 -18.89 7.11 25.69
CA GLY A 1078 -18.66 7.30 27.12
C GLY A 1078 -17.36 6.63 27.57
N HIS A 1079 -16.45 7.43 28.12
CA HIS A 1079 -15.57 6.99 29.20
C HIS A 1079 -16.07 7.59 30.51
N PRO A 1080 -16.18 6.81 31.59
CA PRO A 1080 -16.60 7.34 32.88
C PRO A 1080 -15.46 8.20 33.44
N PRO A 1081 -15.71 9.45 33.89
CA PRO A 1081 -14.70 10.20 34.60
C PRO A 1081 -14.49 9.55 35.98
N THR A 1082 -13.31 8.98 36.17
CA THR A 1082 -12.79 8.58 37.47
C THR A 1082 -12.75 9.79 38.39
N ALA A 1083 -13.42 9.70 39.53
CA ALA A 1083 -13.37 10.67 40.60
C ALA A 1083 -11.93 10.79 41.14
N SER A 1084 -11.33 11.97 41.02
CA SER A 1084 -10.22 12.38 41.86
C SER A 1084 -10.59 13.68 42.58
N SER A 1085 -10.78 13.50 43.88
CA SER A 1085 -10.89 14.52 44.91
C SER A 1085 -9.71 15.49 44.86
N HIS A 1086 -9.98 16.80 44.82
CA HIS A 1086 -9.26 17.74 45.68
C HIS A 1086 -10.11 18.99 45.95
N SER A 1087 -10.46 19.08 47.23
CA SER A 1087 -10.95 20.22 48.00
C SER A 1087 -10.23 21.54 47.69
N ASN A 1088 -10.99 22.63 47.57
CA ASN A 1088 -10.88 23.76 48.49
C ASN A 1088 -12.00 24.77 48.23
N ALA A 1089 -12.97 24.78 49.15
CA ALA A 1089 -13.86 25.93 49.39
C ALA A 1089 -13.27 26.76 50.54
N PRO A 1090 -13.60 28.07 50.58
CA PRO A 1090 -14.32 28.59 51.75
C PRO A 1090 -15.52 29.43 51.24
N SER A 1091 -16.77 29.02 51.49
CA SER A 1091 -17.56 29.08 52.74
C SER A 1091 -18.56 30.24 52.71
N ILE A 1092 -19.86 29.89 52.77
CA ILE A 1092 -20.91 30.52 53.61
C ILE A 1092 -21.48 31.86 53.03
N ASN A 1093 -22.77 32.10 52.80
CA ASN A 1093 -24.02 31.52 53.31
C ASN A 1093 -25.27 31.97 52.50
N ASN A 1094 -26.35 31.21 52.69
CA ASN A 1094 -27.79 31.54 52.55
C ASN A 1094 -28.36 31.66 51.12
N SER A 1095 -29.07 30.66 50.58
CA SER A 1095 -30.40 30.15 50.94
C SER A 1095 -31.55 31.18 50.80
N ARG A 1096 -32.35 31.04 49.73
CA ARG A 1096 -33.80 30.71 49.79
C ARG A 1096 -34.49 30.93 48.44
N ASN A 1097 -35.00 29.81 47.92
CA ASN A 1097 -36.34 29.55 47.40
C ASN A 1097 -37.05 30.43 46.35
N SER A 1098 -37.87 29.68 45.59
CA SER A 1098 -39.01 30.02 44.71
C SER A 1098 -38.64 30.71 43.39
N VAL A 1099 -38.65 30.00 42.26
CA VAL A 1099 -39.84 29.66 41.45
C VAL A 1099 -40.59 30.90 40.99
N ALA A 1100 -40.37 31.27 39.73
CA ALA A 1100 -41.39 31.58 38.71
C ALA A 1100 -40.70 31.51 37.34
#